data_AF-A0A4R7S0K3-F1
#
_entry.id   AF-A0A4R7S0K3-F1
#
_cell.length_a   1.000
_cell.length_b   1.000
_cell.length_c   1.000
_cell.angle_alpha   90.00
_cell.angle_beta   90.00
_cell.angle_gamma   90.00
#
_symmetry.space_group_name_H-M   'P 1'
#
loop_
_entity.id
_entity.type
_entity.pdbx_description
1 polymer ?
#
loop_
_entity_poly.entity_id
_entity_poly.type
_entity_poly.pdbx_seq_one_letter_code
_entity_poly.pdbx_strand_id
1 'polypeptide(L)'
;MKKLIFTAACLVTGSLGAQVLPSPGASPAPQSAPASSSPSGGGGGGGGSGSSQGGDNSIFGGLMPHVDGGSETVTWDGKMWNMNNNRIARAKFEIYLATPEAKSAEDQAYRDIIAQITLLLAPTRQGGPDVSKAFALLPEAGAYPIDGGICNTIANGVWDVWLAQRKVTNLRQANDAMLKRRKDLEWNTEQGMNTAPLTPSTSGGPTKGNANQRQQAVQQVQTNNTTFGRVSGYIKSIAEIEGRMKMNETAIGLSEVTSKTQFQALMVQLFMQRRFEHAIIACRLYPHMFRDGDSVLQLDDNSDLKKMFSASMGMPPTVSLIDGFASEAIRGVDEAVVAFEQLVLRQDYDSASKRLMEAYAVGEFLPRIRRLPMATKLKVLDYVRDGNQLINALEMRDFGLAEELVKKLRLSSSDFDYSKPLAAIETARTLSDMRLTAARAAAVKGDQAGVAAELKGAAEIWPTNPKLREVSNMIGQNSDVQAQALLDLDRLLSQRNYRQVFNDQGRFLASAINDPLRQEQLKKVLTDMNRVNMVVHAAGESARNGNSFGAWEAIEREYEQFPDDPEITKLRSDLSVKASEFVSAIEKAKQHEQRKQSGSAIAWYLKARRLYPPSEFARNGIQRLVAGLNATGETSVDGSSTNP
;
A
#
# COMPACT_ATOMS: atom_id res chain seq x y z
N MET A 1 -17.32 -37.21 28.55
CA MET A 1 -16.86 -38.57 28.14
C MET A 1 -17.12 -38.75 26.65
N LYS A 2 -16.23 -39.50 25.96
CA LYS A 2 -16.12 -39.78 24.50
C LYS A 2 -15.30 -38.74 23.73
N LYS A 3 -13.97 -38.87 23.73
CA LYS A 3 -13.03 -39.76 22.98
C LYS A 3 -12.66 -39.20 21.60
N LEU A 4 -11.39 -38.78 21.53
CA LEU A 4 -10.60 -38.46 20.34
C LEU A 4 -10.54 -39.65 19.37
N ILE A 5 -10.52 -39.34 18.07
CA ILE A 5 -9.68 -40.03 17.07
C ILE A 5 -9.05 -38.97 16.18
N PHE A 6 -7.71 -39.00 16.15
CA PHE A 6 -6.81 -38.26 15.28
C PHE A 6 -6.77 -38.95 13.90
N THR A 7 -6.85 -38.18 12.82
CA THR A 7 -6.39 -38.62 11.48
C THR A 7 -5.63 -37.47 10.82
N ALA A 8 -4.37 -37.77 10.51
CA ALA A 8 -3.41 -36.92 9.85
C ALA A 8 -3.43 -37.12 8.32
N ALA A 9 -2.86 -36.13 7.63
CA ALA A 9 -2.23 -36.16 6.32
C ALA A 9 -3.11 -36.32 5.06
N CYS A 10 -3.16 -35.26 4.25
CA CYS A 10 -2.50 -35.21 2.94
C CYS A 10 -2.72 -33.82 2.29
N LEU A 11 -1.70 -32.98 2.33
CA LEU A 11 -1.60 -31.76 1.53
C LEU A 11 -1.32 -32.17 0.07
N VAL A 12 -2.27 -31.85 -0.81
CA VAL A 12 -2.16 -32.05 -2.26
C VAL A 12 -1.14 -31.05 -2.80
N THR A 13 0.03 -31.55 -3.22
CA THR A 13 0.98 -30.82 -4.06
C THR A 13 0.40 -30.70 -5.47
N GLY A 14 0.13 -29.47 -5.91
CA GLY A 14 -0.28 -29.18 -7.28
C GLY A 14 0.85 -29.47 -8.27
N SER A 15 0.73 -30.57 -9.00
CA SER A 15 1.52 -30.86 -10.20
C SER A 15 1.05 -29.97 -11.34
N LEU A 16 1.83 -28.95 -11.70
CA LEU A 16 1.69 -28.28 -13.00
C LEU A 16 2.21 -29.23 -14.07
N GLY A 17 1.30 -29.97 -14.69
CA GLY A 17 1.59 -30.76 -15.89
C GLY A 17 1.87 -29.85 -17.07
N ALA A 18 2.94 -30.14 -17.81
CA ALA A 18 3.27 -29.51 -19.07
C ALA A 18 2.16 -29.79 -20.11
N GLN A 19 1.41 -28.76 -20.50
CA GLN A 19 0.55 -28.81 -21.68
C GLN A 19 1.34 -28.34 -22.90
N VAL A 20 1.53 -29.26 -23.84
CA VAL A 20 2.06 -29.02 -25.19
C VAL A 20 0.94 -28.40 -26.03
N LEU A 21 1.20 -27.25 -26.66
CA LEU A 21 0.27 -26.64 -27.61
C LEU A 21 0.10 -27.51 -28.87
N PRO A 22 -1.13 -27.74 -29.37
CA PRO A 22 -1.35 -28.33 -30.69
C PRO A 22 -1.25 -27.28 -31.83
N SER A 23 -0.76 -27.74 -32.97
CA SER A 23 -0.54 -27.02 -34.25
C SER A 23 -1.80 -26.32 -34.80
N PRO A 24 -1.69 -25.16 -35.48
CA PRO A 24 -2.86 -24.44 -36.01
C PRO A 24 -3.33 -25.01 -37.36
N GLY A 25 -4.63 -25.30 -37.45
CA GLY A 25 -5.38 -25.55 -38.68
C GLY A 25 -6.17 -24.31 -39.11
N ALA A 26 -6.36 -24.16 -40.43
CA ALA A 26 -6.86 -22.94 -41.08
C ALA A 26 -8.38 -22.70 -41.01
N SER A 27 -8.74 -21.41 -41.21
CA SER A 27 -10.03 -20.79 -41.61
C SER A 27 -10.90 -20.16 -40.49
N PRO A 28 -11.74 -19.13 -40.79
CA PRO A 28 -11.52 -17.91 -41.58
C PRO A 28 -11.77 -16.61 -40.75
N ALA A 29 -11.39 -15.45 -41.29
CA ALA A 29 -11.40 -14.15 -40.61
C ALA A 29 -12.81 -13.55 -40.34
N PRO A 30 -12.99 -12.77 -39.25
CA PRO A 30 -14.05 -11.78 -39.13
C PRO A 30 -13.53 -10.32 -39.09
N GLN A 31 -14.40 -9.43 -39.57
CA GLN A 31 -14.23 -8.01 -39.88
C GLN A 31 -14.05 -7.08 -38.67
N SER A 32 -13.43 -5.93 -38.94
CA SER A 32 -13.19 -4.79 -38.06
C SER A 32 -14.41 -3.84 -37.91
N ALA A 33 -14.63 -3.32 -36.69
CA ALA A 33 -15.32 -2.05 -36.38
C ALA A 33 -14.91 -1.56 -34.96
N PRO A 34 -15.17 -0.30 -34.54
CA PRO A 34 -14.14 0.74 -34.45
C PRO A 34 -13.85 1.23 -33.01
N ALA A 35 -12.77 2.02 -32.91
CA ALA A 35 -12.25 2.65 -31.70
C ALA A 35 -13.14 3.80 -31.18
N SER A 36 -13.26 3.89 -29.85
CA SER A 36 -13.83 5.04 -29.14
C SER A 36 -12.74 5.87 -28.46
N SER A 37 -12.74 7.16 -28.80
CA SER A 37 -11.93 8.27 -28.32
C SER A 37 -12.05 8.57 -26.82
N SER A 38 -10.97 9.10 -26.24
CA SER A 38 -11.01 9.95 -25.02
C SER A 38 -10.28 11.27 -25.29
N PRO A 39 -10.68 12.38 -24.64
CA PRO A 39 -10.53 13.71 -25.21
C PRO A 39 -9.23 14.43 -24.80
N SER A 40 -8.85 15.34 -25.68
CA SER A 40 -7.85 16.39 -25.54
C SER A 40 -8.22 17.47 -24.52
N GLY A 41 -7.21 18.01 -23.82
CA GLY A 41 -7.24 19.32 -23.18
C GLY A 41 -5.82 19.87 -23.10
N GLY A 42 -5.52 20.91 -23.91
CA GLY A 42 -4.19 21.48 -24.06
C GLY A 42 -3.93 22.72 -23.21
N GLY A 43 -2.70 23.22 -23.26
CA GLY A 43 -2.36 24.61 -22.94
C GLY A 43 -0.93 24.84 -22.43
N GLY A 44 -0.16 25.61 -23.21
CA GLY A 44 0.74 26.64 -22.69
C GLY A 44 2.21 26.26 -22.47
N GLY A 45 3.09 26.77 -23.35
CA GLY A 45 4.53 26.59 -23.29
C GLY A 45 5.27 27.53 -22.33
N GLY A 46 6.55 27.23 -22.15
CA GLY A 46 7.52 28.07 -21.46
C GLY A 46 8.90 27.41 -21.50
N GLY A 47 9.80 27.96 -22.31
CA GLY A 47 11.20 27.54 -22.36
C GLY A 47 11.97 28.05 -21.13
N GLY A 48 12.89 27.22 -20.64
CA GLY A 48 13.81 27.55 -19.57
C GLY A 48 14.91 26.49 -19.49
N SER A 49 16.14 26.88 -19.83
CA SER A 49 17.32 26.04 -19.78
C SER A 49 17.72 25.74 -18.33
N GLY A 50 18.22 24.54 -18.04
CA GLY A 50 18.90 24.27 -16.76
C GLY A 50 19.07 22.79 -16.43
N SER A 51 20.23 22.25 -16.82
CA SER A 51 21.02 21.23 -16.11
C SER A 51 20.34 19.99 -15.50
N SER A 52 20.59 18.83 -16.12
CA SER A 52 20.71 17.54 -15.42
C SER A 52 21.83 16.74 -16.13
N GLN A 53 23.08 16.86 -15.69
CA GLN A 53 23.68 16.04 -14.63
C GLN A 53 23.63 14.55 -14.97
N GLY A 54 24.78 14.04 -15.47
CA GLY A 54 25.24 12.67 -15.31
C GLY A 54 24.34 11.57 -15.88
N GLY A 55 24.38 11.39 -17.19
CA GLY A 55 24.03 10.10 -17.77
C GLY A 55 25.06 9.06 -17.35
N ASP A 56 24.76 8.30 -16.29
CA ASP A 56 25.45 7.04 -16.05
C ASP A 56 24.93 6.06 -17.11
N ASN A 57 25.72 5.93 -18.16
CA ASN A 57 25.46 5.08 -19.30
C ASN A 57 25.62 3.62 -18.84
N SER A 58 24.56 3.07 -18.25
CA SER A 58 24.48 1.66 -17.88
C SER A 58 24.66 0.79 -19.12
N ILE A 59 25.76 0.02 -19.13
CA ILE A 59 26.25 -0.81 -20.26
C ILE A 59 25.28 -1.96 -20.63
N PHE A 60 24.22 -2.19 -19.84
CA PHE A 60 23.30 -3.32 -20.00
C PHE A 60 21.86 -2.85 -20.09
N GLY A 61 21.47 -2.39 -21.28
CA GLY A 61 20.10 -2.00 -21.59
C GLY A 61 19.11 -3.17 -21.42
N GLY A 62 18.15 -3.03 -20.51
CA GLY A 62 16.81 -3.65 -20.48
C GLY A 62 16.63 -5.17 -20.58
N LEU A 63 17.69 -5.95 -20.82
CA LEU A 63 17.66 -7.39 -21.10
C LEU A 63 17.89 -8.27 -19.87
N MET A 64 18.47 -7.68 -18.83
CA MET A 64 18.64 -8.28 -17.51
C MET A 64 17.76 -7.50 -16.53
N PRO A 65 17.16 -8.14 -15.50
CA PRO A 65 16.54 -7.40 -14.41
C PRO A 65 17.62 -6.51 -13.79
N HIS A 66 17.59 -5.23 -14.13
CA HIS A 66 18.51 -4.24 -13.61
C HIS A 66 17.93 -3.70 -12.33
N VAL A 67 18.68 -3.88 -11.23
CA VAL A 67 18.38 -3.25 -9.97
C VAL A 67 19.16 -1.94 -9.94
N ASP A 68 18.46 -0.83 -10.02
CA ASP A 68 19.08 0.46 -9.78
C ASP A 68 19.21 0.65 -8.27
N GLY A 69 20.45 0.61 -7.77
CA GLY A 69 20.77 0.75 -6.35
C GLY A 69 20.37 2.10 -5.75
N GLY A 70 20.06 3.11 -6.59
CA GLY A 70 19.53 4.41 -6.16
C GLY A 70 18.01 4.47 -6.06
N SER A 71 17.28 3.65 -6.83
CA SER A 71 15.81 3.66 -6.85
C SER A 71 15.15 2.38 -6.30
N GLU A 72 15.93 1.36 -5.94
CA GLU A 72 15.44 0.05 -5.43
C GLU A 72 14.36 -0.56 -6.35
N THR A 73 14.39 -0.21 -7.64
CA THR A 73 13.48 -0.72 -8.66
C THR A 73 14.21 -1.71 -9.56
N VAL A 74 13.54 -2.85 -9.82
CA VAL A 74 13.87 -3.77 -10.90
C VAL A 74 13.01 -3.45 -12.10
N THR A 75 13.65 -3.20 -13.22
CA THR A 75 12.95 -3.13 -14.50
C THR A 75 12.83 -4.52 -15.10
N TRP A 76 11.60 -4.99 -15.31
CA TRP A 76 11.31 -6.25 -16.00
C TRP A 76 10.10 -6.05 -16.90
N ASP A 77 10.21 -6.43 -18.19
CA ASP A 77 9.13 -6.27 -19.18
C ASP A 77 8.70 -4.80 -19.39
N GLY A 78 9.66 -3.85 -19.39
CA GLY A 78 9.38 -2.42 -19.51
C GLY A 78 8.58 -1.81 -18.35
N LYS A 79 8.31 -2.59 -17.30
CA LYS A 79 7.61 -2.18 -16.08
C LYS A 79 8.62 -2.03 -14.94
N MET A 80 8.54 -0.92 -14.22
CA MET A 80 9.33 -0.68 -13.01
C MET A 80 8.69 -1.40 -11.83
N TRP A 81 9.42 -2.30 -11.19
CA TRP A 81 9.02 -3.02 -9.97
C TRP A 81 9.85 -2.51 -8.80
N ASN A 82 9.27 -1.79 -7.84
CA ASN A 82 9.98 -1.53 -6.59
C ASN A 82 10.08 -2.84 -5.79
N MET A 83 11.28 -3.41 -5.70
CA MET A 83 11.49 -4.74 -5.11
C MET A 83 11.27 -4.73 -3.61
N ASN A 84 11.61 -3.61 -2.97
CA ASN A 84 11.35 -3.42 -1.57
C ASN A 84 9.81 -3.37 -1.40
N ASN A 85 9.08 -2.57 -2.15
CA ASN A 85 7.64 -2.40 -1.94
C ASN A 85 6.75 -3.60 -2.34
N ASN A 86 7.28 -4.63 -3.01
CA ASN A 86 6.51 -5.81 -3.38
C ASN A 86 6.56 -6.89 -2.29
N ARG A 87 5.47 -7.00 -1.50
CA ARG A 87 5.29 -8.00 -0.44
C ARG A 87 5.65 -9.44 -0.87
N ILE A 88 5.40 -9.80 -2.12
CA ILE A 88 5.68 -11.15 -2.65
C ILE A 88 7.19 -11.38 -2.81
N ALA A 89 7.93 -10.37 -3.27
CA ALA A 89 9.37 -10.45 -3.43
C ALA A 89 10.08 -10.52 -2.07
N ARG A 90 9.67 -9.67 -1.12
CA ARG A 90 10.14 -9.71 0.28
C ARG A 90 9.89 -11.08 0.92
N ALA A 91 8.67 -11.62 0.79
CA ALA A 91 8.33 -12.92 1.37
C ALA A 91 9.15 -14.08 0.77
N LYS A 92 9.35 -14.10 -0.55
CA LYS A 92 10.21 -15.10 -1.20
C LYS A 92 11.66 -14.99 -0.75
N PHE A 93 12.16 -13.77 -0.58
CA PHE A 93 13.51 -13.53 -0.09
C PHE A 93 13.67 -13.99 1.37
N GLU A 94 12.71 -13.71 2.25
CA GLU A 94 12.70 -14.22 3.62
C GLU A 94 12.68 -15.76 3.66
N ILE A 95 11.87 -16.41 2.81
CA ILE A 95 11.86 -17.87 2.66
C ILE A 95 13.26 -18.38 2.27
N TYR A 96 13.90 -17.74 1.29
CA TYR A 96 15.25 -18.08 0.87
C TYR A 96 16.30 -17.94 1.98
N LEU A 97 16.24 -16.84 2.74
CA LEU A 97 17.12 -16.62 3.89
C LEU A 97 16.93 -17.69 4.98
N ALA A 98 15.71 -18.19 5.15
CA ALA A 98 15.37 -19.25 6.10
C ALA A 98 15.64 -20.68 5.58
N THR A 99 15.86 -20.86 4.27
CA THR A 99 16.09 -22.17 3.65
C THR A 99 17.50 -22.68 4.00
N PRO A 100 17.72 -23.97 4.31
CA PRO A 100 19.06 -24.49 4.56
C PRO A 100 19.98 -24.39 3.34
N GLU A 101 21.28 -24.50 3.57
CA GLU A 101 22.27 -24.52 2.49
C GLU A 101 22.16 -25.80 1.65
N ALA A 102 22.18 -25.67 0.32
CA ALA A 102 22.15 -26.79 -0.61
C ALA A 102 23.54 -27.44 -0.74
N LYS A 103 24.00 -28.09 0.34
CA LYS A 103 25.31 -28.76 0.46
C LYS A 103 25.18 -30.27 0.73
N SER A 104 24.04 -30.88 0.44
CA SER A 104 23.91 -32.34 0.57
C SER A 104 24.84 -33.06 -0.40
N ALA A 105 25.15 -34.34 -0.13
CA ALA A 105 25.93 -35.16 -1.04
C ALA A 105 25.27 -35.28 -2.42
N GLU A 106 23.94 -35.34 -2.47
CA GLU A 106 23.14 -35.35 -3.70
C GLU A 106 23.26 -34.02 -4.46
N ASP A 107 23.23 -32.87 -3.76
CA ASP A 107 23.42 -31.56 -4.39
C ASP A 107 24.81 -31.43 -5.02
N GLN A 108 25.84 -31.98 -4.39
CA GLN A 108 27.20 -31.96 -4.93
C GLN A 108 27.32 -32.89 -6.14
N ALA A 109 26.76 -34.10 -6.07
CA ALA A 109 26.75 -35.04 -7.19
C ALA A 109 26.07 -34.46 -8.44
N TYR A 110 24.90 -33.84 -8.30
CA TYR A 110 24.23 -33.15 -9.39
C TYR A 110 25.12 -32.08 -10.04
N ARG A 111 25.80 -31.26 -9.22
CA ARG A 111 26.67 -30.18 -9.71
C ARG A 111 27.88 -30.72 -10.45
N ASP A 112 28.48 -31.80 -9.94
CA ASP A 112 29.61 -32.45 -10.58
C ASP A 112 29.20 -32.96 -11.98
N ILE A 113 27.99 -33.51 -12.12
CA ILE A 113 27.42 -33.90 -13.42
C ILE A 113 27.21 -32.68 -14.33
N ILE A 114 26.60 -31.59 -13.85
CA ILE A 114 26.40 -30.36 -14.64
C ILE A 114 27.74 -29.75 -15.09
N ALA A 115 28.73 -29.71 -14.20
CA ALA A 115 30.09 -29.25 -14.53
C ALA A 115 30.75 -30.17 -15.57
N GLN A 116 30.57 -31.48 -15.44
CA GLN A 116 31.07 -32.46 -16.41
C GLN A 116 30.42 -32.29 -17.78
N ILE A 117 29.09 -32.11 -17.85
CA ILE A 117 28.35 -31.82 -19.10
C ILE A 117 28.91 -30.54 -19.74
N THR A 118 29.04 -29.48 -18.95
CA THR A 118 29.53 -28.17 -19.39
C THR A 118 30.96 -28.26 -19.94
N LEU A 119 31.83 -29.08 -19.33
CA LEU A 119 33.20 -29.34 -19.76
C LEU A 119 33.26 -30.22 -21.01
N LEU A 120 32.39 -31.24 -21.12
CA LEU A 120 32.28 -32.08 -22.31
C LEU A 120 31.85 -31.28 -23.54
N LEU A 121 31.01 -30.26 -23.34
CA LEU A 121 30.53 -29.35 -24.37
C LEU A 121 31.45 -28.13 -24.59
N ALA A 122 32.55 -28.02 -23.85
CA ALA A 122 33.43 -26.86 -23.97
C ALA A 122 34.18 -26.89 -25.32
N PRO A 123 34.17 -25.79 -26.09
CA PRO A 123 34.88 -25.72 -27.38
C PRO A 123 36.40 -25.82 -27.23
N THR A 124 36.92 -25.49 -26.04
CA THR A 124 38.36 -25.50 -25.71
C THR A 124 38.88 -26.86 -25.24
N ARG A 125 38.03 -27.89 -25.19
CA ARG A 125 38.42 -29.23 -24.77
C ARG A 125 39.38 -29.88 -25.77
N GLN A 126 40.43 -30.55 -25.28
CA GLN A 126 41.32 -31.35 -26.12
C GLN A 126 40.53 -32.47 -26.83
N GLY A 127 40.57 -32.49 -28.16
CA GLY A 127 39.77 -33.42 -28.99
C GLY A 127 38.40 -32.88 -29.40
N GLY A 128 38.05 -31.64 -29.01
CA GLY A 128 36.78 -31.00 -29.33
C GLY A 128 35.62 -31.43 -28.42
N PRO A 129 34.43 -30.84 -28.62
CA PRO A 129 33.25 -31.16 -27.81
C PRO A 129 32.76 -32.60 -28.01
N ASP A 130 32.46 -33.30 -26.92
CA ASP A 130 31.91 -34.66 -26.92
C ASP A 130 30.42 -34.64 -26.57
N VAL A 131 29.62 -34.38 -27.60
CA VAL A 131 28.15 -34.22 -27.50
C VAL A 131 27.47 -35.51 -27.05
N SER A 132 27.99 -36.66 -27.46
CA SER A 132 27.37 -37.96 -27.15
C SER A 132 27.47 -38.28 -25.66
N LYS A 133 28.64 -38.05 -25.06
CA LYS A 133 28.81 -38.21 -23.61
C LYS A 133 28.04 -37.16 -22.82
N ALA A 134 28.03 -35.91 -23.29
CA ALA A 134 27.25 -34.85 -22.64
C ALA A 134 25.75 -35.17 -22.63
N PHE A 135 25.21 -35.66 -23.75
CA PHE A 135 23.81 -36.08 -23.86
C PHE A 135 23.48 -37.25 -22.93
N ALA A 136 24.37 -38.24 -22.80
CA ALA A 136 24.16 -39.39 -21.94
C ALA A 136 24.03 -39.03 -20.44
N LEU A 137 24.65 -37.92 -20.01
CA LEU A 137 24.60 -37.44 -18.63
C LEU A 137 23.38 -36.56 -18.33
N LEU A 138 22.68 -36.03 -19.35
CA LEU A 138 21.51 -35.16 -19.15
C LEU A 138 20.37 -35.88 -18.39
N PRO A 139 19.98 -37.13 -18.72
CA PRO A 139 18.96 -37.84 -17.96
C PRO A 139 19.36 -38.13 -16.50
N GLU A 140 20.65 -38.37 -16.28
CA GLU A 140 21.19 -38.59 -14.93
C GLU A 140 21.11 -37.30 -14.09
N ALA A 141 21.47 -36.15 -14.65
CA ALA A 141 21.28 -34.85 -14.02
C ALA A 141 19.79 -34.55 -13.77
N GLY A 142 18.92 -34.91 -14.72
CA GLY A 142 17.48 -34.70 -14.66
C GLY A 142 16.74 -35.54 -13.61
N ALA A 143 17.38 -36.57 -13.06
CA ALA A 143 16.83 -37.38 -11.98
C ALA A 143 16.90 -36.68 -10.62
N TYR A 144 17.77 -35.68 -10.46
CA TYR A 144 17.94 -34.98 -9.19
C TYR A 144 16.81 -33.96 -8.96
N PRO A 145 16.23 -33.86 -7.74
CA PRO A 145 15.16 -32.92 -7.44
C PRO A 145 15.52 -31.44 -7.68
N ILE A 146 16.80 -31.09 -7.53
CA ILE A 146 17.31 -29.72 -7.72
C ILE A 146 17.19 -29.24 -9.18
N ASP A 147 17.26 -30.17 -10.14
CA ASP A 147 17.15 -29.90 -11.58
C ASP A 147 15.70 -29.55 -11.97
N GLY A 148 14.73 -30.24 -11.37
CA GLY A 148 13.31 -30.10 -11.70
C GLY A 148 12.95 -30.65 -13.09
N GLY A 149 13.76 -31.56 -13.66
CA GLY A 149 13.50 -32.19 -14.96
C GLY A 149 13.87 -31.32 -16.18
N ILE A 150 14.70 -30.31 -15.98
CA ILE A 150 15.15 -29.39 -17.03
C ILE A 150 16.16 -30.07 -17.94
N CYS A 151 17.11 -30.82 -17.39
CA CYS A 151 18.04 -31.60 -18.20
C CYS A 151 17.31 -32.67 -19.04
N ASN A 152 16.22 -33.25 -18.53
CA ASN A 152 15.34 -34.12 -19.31
C ASN A 152 14.62 -33.36 -20.43
N THR A 153 14.20 -32.13 -20.17
CA THR A 153 13.57 -31.27 -21.19
C THR A 153 14.56 -30.93 -22.32
N ILE A 154 15.81 -30.62 -21.97
CA ILE A 154 16.88 -30.43 -22.96
C ILE A 154 17.16 -31.72 -23.74
N ALA A 155 17.25 -32.87 -23.05
CA ALA A 155 17.46 -34.16 -23.69
C ALA A 155 16.35 -34.51 -24.69
N ASN A 156 15.09 -34.27 -24.32
CA ASN A 156 13.94 -34.45 -25.22
C ASN A 156 14.03 -33.52 -26.43
N GLY A 157 14.38 -32.24 -26.22
CA GLY A 157 14.59 -31.28 -27.32
C GLY A 157 15.69 -31.73 -28.29
N VAL A 158 16.81 -32.25 -27.79
CA VAL A 158 17.89 -32.81 -28.63
C VAL A 158 17.39 -34.06 -29.38
N TRP A 159 16.65 -34.93 -28.71
CA TRP A 159 16.09 -36.13 -29.30
C TRP A 159 15.11 -35.83 -30.45
N ASP A 160 14.23 -34.82 -30.26
CA ASP A 160 13.29 -34.37 -31.28
C ASP A 160 14.01 -33.83 -32.52
N VAL A 161 15.11 -33.11 -32.33
CA VAL A 161 15.97 -32.64 -33.43
C VAL A 161 16.60 -33.82 -34.18
N TRP A 162 17.12 -34.84 -33.48
CA TRP A 162 17.66 -36.04 -34.13
C TRP A 162 16.59 -36.83 -34.88
N LEU A 163 15.38 -36.92 -34.34
CA LEU A 163 14.25 -37.56 -35.02
C LEU A 163 13.88 -36.81 -36.31
N ALA A 164 13.86 -35.48 -36.25
CA ALA A 164 13.64 -34.62 -37.43
C ALA A 164 14.74 -34.83 -38.48
N GLN A 165 16.02 -34.87 -38.08
CA GLN A 165 17.14 -35.13 -38.98
C GLN A 165 17.07 -36.52 -39.62
N ARG A 166 16.67 -37.55 -38.86
CA ARG A 166 16.46 -38.90 -39.39
C ARG A 166 15.31 -38.92 -40.41
N LYS A 167 14.21 -38.22 -40.12
CA LYS A 167 13.08 -38.06 -41.05
C LYS A 167 13.54 -37.36 -42.34
N VAL A 168 14.31 -36.28 -42.23
CA VAL A 168 14.90 -35.57 -43.39
C VAL A 168 15.80 -36.50 -44.20
N THR A 169 16.66 -37.29 -43.55
CA THR A 169 17.54 -38.24 -44.22
C THR A 169 16.75 -39.31 -44.99
N ASN A 170 15.70 -39.86 -44.38
CA ASN A 170 14.82 -40.83 -45.03
C ASN A 170 14.08 -40.22 -46.24
N LEU A 171 13.59 -38.97 -46.12
CA LEU A 171 12.95 -38.26 -47.23
C LEU A 171 13.94 -37.94 -48.36
N ARG A 172 15.18 -37.60 -48.05
CA ARG A 172 16.25 -37.40 -49.05
C ARG A 172 16.56 -38.70 -49.79
N GLN A 173 16.72 -39.83 -49.09
CA GLN A 173 16.93 -41.13 -49.73
C GLN A 173 15.74 -41.54 -50.61
N ALA A 174 14.50 -41.26 -50.16
CA ALA A 174 13.30 -41.49 -50.96
C ALA A 174 13.28 -40.61 -52.23
N ASN A 175 13.67 -39.33 -52.12
CA ASN A 175 13.82 -38.44 -53.27
C ASN A 175 14.91 -38.91 -54.23
N ASP A 176 16.06 -39.39 -53.75
CA ASP A 176 17.12 -39.93 -54.60
C ASP A 176 16.67 -41.17 -55.36
N ALA A 177 15.91 -42.07 -54.72
CA ALA A 177 15.32 -43.24 -55.36
C ALA A 177 14.25 -42.83 -56.41
N MET A 178 13.42 -41.83 -56.10
CA MET A 178 12.45 -41.27 -57.03
C MET A 178 13.12 -40.58 -58.23
N LEU A 179 14.26 -39.90 -58.02
CA LEU A 179 15.03 -39.25 -59.07
C LEU A 179 15.69 -40.27 -60.00
N LYS A 180 16.22 -41.38 -59.46
CA LYS A 180 16.68 -42.50 -60.29
C LYS A 180 15.55 -43.08 -61.12
N ARG A 181 14.39 -43.33 -60.50
CA ARG A 181 13.19 -43.84 -61.20
C ARG A 181 12.70 -42.88 -62.28
N ARG A 182 12.73 -41.57 -62.02
CA ARG A 182 12.42 -40.54 -63.01
C ARG A 182 13.37 -40.63 -64.21
N LYS A 183 14.68 -40.70 -63.98
CA LYS A 183 15.68 -40.84 -65.06
C LYS A 183 15.48 -42.12 -65.88
N ASP A 184 15.14 -43.23 -65.22
CA ASP A 184 14.85 -44.49 -65.91
C ASP A 184 13.58 -44.36 -66.76
N LEU A 185 12.54 -43.67 -66.26
CA LEU A 185 11.31 -43.41 -67.01
C LEU A 185 11.52 -42.44 -68.17
N GLU A 186 12.34 -41.41 -68.00
CA GLU A 186 12.74 -40.47 -69.06
C GLU A 186 13.52 -41.22 -70.14
N TRP A 187 14.53 -42.02 -69.76
CA TRP A 187 15.26 -42.87 -70.69
C TRP A 187 14.34 -43.86 -71.42
N ASN A 188 13.44 -44.55 -70.71
CA ASN A 188 12.45 -45.46 -71.32
C ASN A 188 11.49 -44.72 -72.26
N THR A 189 11.14 -43.48 -71.95
CA THR A 189 10.28 -42.63 -72.80
C THR A 189 11.04 -42.21 -74.05
N GLU A 190 12.29 -41.78 -73.92
CA GLU A 190 13.17 -41.44 -75.05
C GLU A 190 13.44 -42.64 -75.95
N GLN A 191 13.73 -43.82 -75.37
CA GLN A 191 13.89 -45.05 -76.14
C GLN A 191 12.57 -45.45 -76.83
N GLY A 192 11.42 -45.35 -76.14
CA GLY A 192 10.11 -45.64 -76.71
C GLY A 192 9.65 -44.66 -77.79
N MET A 193 10.14 -43.42 -77.77
CA MET A 193 9.92 -42.42 -78.82
C MET A 193 10.89 -42.60 -80.01
N ASN A 194 12.11 -43.09 -79.76
CA ASN A 194 13.13 -43.34 -80.78
C ASN A 194 13.03 -44.72 -81.45
N THR A 195 12.28 -45.69 -80.89
CA THR A 195 11.96 -46.94 -81.59
C THR A 195 10.91 -46.70 -82.68
N ALA A 196 11.37 -46.40 -83.90
CA ALA A 196 10.54 -46.54 -85.10
C ALA A 196 10.00 -47.97 -85.21
N PRO A 197 8.77 -48.20 -85.72
CA PRO A 197 8.23 -49.55 -85.82
C PRO A 197 9.15 -50.41 -86.69
N LEU A 198 9.75 -51.44 -86.09
CA LEU A 198 10.43 -52.52 -86.81
C LEU A 198 9.39 -53.17 -87.72
N THR A 199 9.47 -52.87 -89.02
CA THR A 199 8.71 -53.57 -90.04
C THR A 199 9.14 -55.04 -90.05
N PRO A 200 8.22 -56.02 -90.06
CA PRO A 200 8.62 -57.39 -90.28
C PRO A 200 9.18 -57.51 -91.70
N SER A 201 10.46 -57.86 -91.82
CA SER A 201 11.05 -58.28 -93.08
C SER A 201 10.46 -59.65 -93.45
N THR A 202 9.49 -59.68 -94.36
CA THR A 202 9.04 -60.90 -95.03
C THR A 202 9.49 -60.90 -96.47
N SER A 203 10.54 -61.67 -96.76
CA SER A 203 10.98 -62.05 -98.11
C SER A 203 10.07 -63.15 -98.69
N GLY A 204 9.57 -62.94 -99.92
CA GLY A 204 9.05 -63.99 -100.83
C GLY A 204 7.54 -64.00 -101.07
N GLY A 205 7.09 -63.59 -102.27
CA GLY A 205 5.68 -63.61 -102.73
C GLY A 205 5.24 -64.96 -103.34
N PRO A 206 4.29 -65.01 -104.29
CA PRO A 206 3.10 -64.17 -104.51
C PRO A 206 1.82 -65.02 -104.75
N THR A 207 0.61 -64.58 -104.35
CA THR A 207 -0.62 -64.78 -105.17
C THR A 207 -1.86 -64.02 -104.68
N LYS A 208 -2.40 -63.21 -105.60
CA LYS A 208 -3.78 -62.75 -105.86
C LYS A 208 -4.86 -62.89 -104.77
N GLY A 209 -5.54 -61.77 -104.49
CA GLY A 209 -6.97 -61.76 -104.15
C GLY A 209 -7.35 -60.69 -103.14
N ASN A 210 -7.88 -59.56 -103.64
CA ASN A 210 -8.42 -58.44 -102.85
C ASN A 210 -9.48 -58.87 -101.83
N ALA A 211 -9.28 -58.51 -100.56
CA ALA A 211 -10.26 -57.84 -99.68
C ALA A 211 -9.76 -57.82 -98.22
N ASN A 212 -8.77 -56.97 -97.89
CA ASN A 212 -8.56 -56.59 -96.47
C ASN A 212 -7.60 -55.40 -96.26
N GLN A 213 -7.84 -54.27 -96.92
CA GLN A 213 -7.06 -53.05 -96.66
C GLN A 213 -7.59 -52.22 -95.47
N ARG A 214 -8.65 -52.69 -94.79
CA ARG A 214 -9.20 -52.06 -93.57
C ARG A 214 -8.73 -52.70 -92.26
N GLN A 215 -8.17 -53.91 -92.28
CA GLN A 215 -7.70 -54.59 -91.06
C GLN A 215 -6.23 -54.25 -90.71
N GLN A 216 -5.37 -53.95 -91.70
CA GLN A 216 -3.99 -53.53 -91.42
C GLN A 216 -3.87 -52.07 -90.94
N ALA A 217 -4.74 -51.17 -91.41
CA ALA A 217 -4.78 -49.78 -90.93
C ALA A 217 -5.30 -49.68 -89.48
N VAL A 218 -6.23 -50.54 -89.06
CA VAL A 218 -6.74 -50.58 -87.68
C VAL A 218 -5.68 -51.15 -86.73
N GLN A 219 -4.84 -52.09 -87.18
CA GLN A 219 -3.78 -52.68 -86.36
C GLN A 219 -2.57 -51.75 -86.20
N GLN A 220 -2.24 -50.94 -87.22
CA GLN A 220 -1.22 -49.88 -87.13
C GLN A 220 -1.68 -48.70 -86.26
N VAL A 221 -2.95 -48.29 -86.36
CA VAL A 221 -3.53 -47.25 -85.49
C VAL A 221 -3.68 -47.75 -84.04
N GLN A 222 -4.01 -49.03 -83.82
CA GLN A 222 -4.00 -49.63 -82.47
C GLN A 222 -2.59 -49.71 -81.88
N THR A 223 -1.58 -50.09 -82.68
CA THR A 223 -0.18 -50.16 -82.21
C THR A 223 0.34 -48.77 -81.87
N ASN A 224 0.11 -47.77 -82.72
CA ASN A 224 0.49 -46.38 -82.45
C ASN A 224 -0.26 -45.78 -81.26
N ASN A 225 -1.55 -46.10 -81.07
CA ASN A 225 -2.33 -45.68 -79.90
C ASN A 225 -1.85 -46.35 -78.61
N THR A 226 -1.38 -47.61 -78.65
CA THR A 226 -0.80 -48.28 -77.48
C THR A 226 0.59 -47.74 -77.11
N THR A 227 1.43 -47.38 -78.08
CA THR A 227 2.73 -46.73 -77.83
C THR A 227 2.54 -45.33 -77.27
N PHE A 228 1.64 -44.53 -77.85
CA PHE A 228 1.30 -43.20 -77.36
C PHE A 228 0.64 -43.23 -75.96
N GLY A 229 -0.24 -44.22 -75.69
CA GLY A 229 -0.83 -44.42 -74.37
C GLY A 229 0.19 -44.83 -73.29
N ARG A 230 1.20 -45.62 -73.64
CA ARG A 230 2.32 -45.99 -72.74
C ARG A 230 3.23 -44.79 -72.45
N VAL A 231 3.60 -44.03 -73.49
CA VAL A 231 4.38 -42.78 -73.36
C VAL A 231 3.62 -41.74 -72.55
N SER A 232 2.30 -41.59 -72.75
CA SER A 232 1.44 -40.73 -71.94
C SER A 232 1.40 -41.16 -70.46
N GLY A 233 1.35 -42.48 -70.20
CA GLY A 233 1.47 -43.04 -68.85
C GLY A 233 2.81 -42.71 -68.18
N TYR A 234 3.91 -42.78 -68.92
CA TYR A 234 5.24 -42.40 -68.42
C TYR A 234 5.34 -40.90 -68.11
N ILE A 235 4.84 -40.03 -68.99
CA ILE A 235 4.80 -38.57 -68.76
C ILE A 235 3.98 -38.23 -67.52
N LYS A 236 2.81 -38.85 -67.33
CA LYS A 236 2.00 -38.68 -66.11
C LYS A 236 2.74 -39.15 -64.86
N SER A 237 3.46 -40.27 -64.94
CA SER A 237 4.26 -40.79 -63.82
C SER A 237 5.46 -39.91 -63.49
N ILE A 238 6.10 -39.28 -64.48
CA ILE A 238 7.18 -38.30 -64.28
C ILE A 238 6.64 -37.07 -63.54
N ALA A 239 5.50 -36.52 -63.95
CA ALA A 239 4.87 -35.39 -63.28
C ALA A 239 4.42 -35.70 -61.84
N GLU A 240 3.91 -36.91 -61.59
CA GLU A 240 3.57 -37.36 -60.23
C GLU A 240 4.82 -37.50 -59.36
N ILE A 241 5.92 -38.06 -59.91
CA ILE A 241 7.20 -38.17 -59.22
C ILE A 241 7.78 -36.79 -58.91
N GLU A 242 7.76 -35.85 -59.84
CA GLU A 242 8.17 -34.45 -59.61
C GLU A 242 7.32 -33.76 -58.54
N GLY A 243 6.00 -33.95 -58.57
CA GLY A 243 5.10 -33.43 -57.53
C GLY A 243 5.43 -33.98 -56.15
N ARG A 244 5.65 -35.30 -56.04
CA ARG A 244 6.05 -35.94 -54.77
C ARG A 244 7.43 -35.51 -54.29
N MET A 245 8.41 -35.36 -55.20
CA MET A 245 9.73 -34.85 -54.86
C MET A 245 9.65 -33.42 -54.30
N LYS A 246 8.86 -32.54 -54.94
CA LYS A 246 8.66 -31.15 -54.48
C LYS A 246 7.93 -31.10 -53.13
N MET A 247 6.93 -31.95 -52.90
CA MET A 247 6.28 -32.07 -51.58
C MET A 247 7.23 -32.61 -50.50
N ASN A 248 8.11 -33.56 -50.85
CA ASN A 248 9.11 -34.05 -49.90
C ASN A 248 10.17 -32.99 -49.61
N GLU A 249 10.58 -32.20 -50.60
CA GLU A 249 11.51 -31.08 -50.45
C GLU A 249 10.94 -29.98 -49.54
N THR A 250 9.68 -29.60 -49.72
CA THR A 250 9.02 -28.67 -48.80
C THR A 250 8.87 -29.26 -47.39
N ALA A 251 8.54 -30.55 -47.26
CA ALA A 251 8.49 -31.23 -45.97
C ALA A 251 9.86 -31.30 -45.27
N ILE A 252 10.96 -31.47 -46.03
CA ILE A 252 12.33 -31.41 -45.52
C ILE A 252 12.63 -30.02 -44.98
N GLY A 253 12.41 -28.97 -45.77
CA GLY A 253 12.66 -27.59 -45.36
C GLY A 253 11.83 -27.15 -44.15
N LEU A 254 10.54 -27.53 -44.11
CA LEU A 254 9.66 -27.26 -42.97
C LEU A 254 10.11 -28.00 -41.71
N SER A 255 10.53 -29.25 -41.81
CA SER A 255 10.98 -30.04 -40.66
C SER A 255 12.26 -29.47 -40.04
N GLU A 256 13.20 -29.00 -40.87
CA GLU A 256 14.46 -28.41 -40.42
C GLU A 256 14.22 -27.08 -39.70
N VAL A 257 13.46 -26.16 -40.31
CA VAL A 257 13.07 -24.87 -39.72
C VAL A 257 12.31 -25.07 -38.41
N THR A 258 11.29 -25.94 -38.39
CA THR A 258 10.47 -26.18 -37.19
C THR A 258 11.31 -26.68 -36.02
N SER A 259 12.20 -27.65 -36.24
CA SER A 259 13.06 -28.20 -35.19
C SER A 259 14.06 -27.16 -34.65
N LYS A 260 14.58 -26.28 -35.53
CA LYS A 260 15.46 -25.17 -35.17
C LYS A 260 14.74 -24.14 -34.31
N THR A 261 13.56 -23.68 -34.74
CA THR A 261 12.73 -22.72 -33.99
C THR A 261 12.32 -23.26 -32.61
N GLN A 262 11.91 -24.52 -32.52
CA GLN A 262 11.52 -25.14 -31.25
C GLN A 262 12.69 -25.18 -30.25
N PHE A 263 13.89 -25.56 -30.70
CA PHE A 263 15.05 -25.61 -29.82
C PHE A 263 15.53 -24.20 -29.42
N GLN A 264 15.49 -23.22 -30.33
CA GLN A 264 15.78 -21.82 -30.03
C GLN A 264 14.79 -21.24 -29.00
N ALA A 265 13.50 -21.57 -29.10
CA ALA A 265 12.49 -21.17 -28.12
C ALA A 265 12.77 -21.77 -26.73
N LEU A 266 13.20 -23.03 -26.66
CA LEU A 266 13.62 -23.66 -25.41
C LEU A 266 14.79 -22.90 -24.75
N MET A 267 15.80 -22.51 -25.53
CA MET A 267 16.97 -21.77 -25.02
C MET A 267 16.56 -20.41 -24.41
N VAL A 268 15.72 -19.66 -25.12
CA VAL A 268 15.14 -18.41 -24.63
C VAL A 268 14.35 -18.64 -23.35
N GLN A 269 13.51 -19.67 -23.32
CA GLN A 269 12.68 -19.98 -22.15
C GLN A 269 13.55 -20.23 -20.91
N LEU A 270 14.62 -21.02 -21.05
CA LEU A 270 15.56 -21.30 -19.95
C LEU A 270 16.24 -20.02 -19.45
N PHE A 271 16.66 -19.14 -20.37
CA PHE A 271 17.23 -17.85 -20.02
C PHE A 271 16.24 -16.98 -19.23
N MET A 272 15.00 -16.85 -19.71
CA MET A 272 13.94 -16.07 -19.05
C MET A 272 13.54 -16.66 -17.68
N GLN A 273 13.66 -17.97 -17.51
CA GLN A 273 13.44 -18.66 -16.23
C GLN A 273 14.63 -18.54 -15.26
N ARG A 274 15.67 -17.77 -15.60
CA ARG A 274 16.91 -17.59 -14.81
C ARG A 274 17.65 -18.92 -14.58
N ARG A 275 17.51 -19.87 -15.52
CA ARG A 275 18.20 -21.16 -15.54
C ARG A 275 19.45 -21.06 -16.42
N PHE A 276 20.40 -20.22 -16.00
CA PHE A 276 21.53 -19.84 -16.84
C PHE A 276 22.48 -21.00 -17.17
N GLU A 277 22.76 -21.92 -16.23
CA GLU A 277 23.59 -23.10 -16.49
C GLU A 277 22.97 -23.99 -17.59
N HIS A 278 21.67 -24.22 -17.52
CA HIS A 278 20.91 -24.97 -18.54
C HIS A 278 20.84 -24.25 -19.88
N ALA A 279 20.69 -22.92 -19.87
CA ALA A 279 20.73 -22.11 -21.08
C ALA A 279 22.08 -22.22 -21.78
N ILE A 280 23.19 -22.17 -21.04
CA ILE A 280 24.55 -22.38 -21.56
C ILE A 280 24.71 -23.79 -22.16
N ILE A 281 24.24 -24.83 -21.47
CA ILE A 281 24.27 -26.21 -21.99
C ILE A 281 23.52 -26.29 -23.33
N ALA A 282 22.32 -25.71 -23.42
CA ALA A 282 21.54 -25.68 -24.66
C ALA A 282 22.23 -24.86 -25.76
N CYS A 283 22.79 -23.68 -25.45
CA CYS A 283 23.57 -22.87 -26.37
C CYS A 283 24.79 -23.62 -26.92
N ARG A 284 25.48 -24.42 -26.09
CA ARG A 284 26.65 -25.19 -26.52
C ARG A 284 26.28 -26.43 -27.33
N LEU A 285 25.12 -27.05 -27.08
CA LEU A 285 24.60 -28.15 -27.89
C LEU A 285 24.14 -27.70 -29.29
N TYR A 286 23.65 -26.47 -29.40
CA TYR A 286 23.03 -25.95 -30.61
C TYR A 286 23.91 -26.04 -31.88
N PRO A 287 25.17 -25.55 -31.89
CA PRO A 287 26.04 -25.65 -33.07
C PRO A 287 26.35 -27.07 -33.53
N HIS A 288 26.24 -28.05 -32.63
CA HIS A 288 26.49 -29.45 -32.96
C HIS A 288 25.30 -30.13 -33.62
N MET A 289 24.09 -29.63 -33.38
CA MET A 289 22.88 -30.14 -34.02
C MET A 289 22.60 -29.43 -35.34
N PHE A 290 22.79 -28.11 -35.38
CA PHE A 290 22.50 -27.28 -36.56
C PHE A 290 23.83 -26.75 -37.10
N ARG A 291 24.29 -27.30 -38.23
CA ARG A 291 25.57 -26.96 -38.87
C ARG A 291 25.56 -25.62 -39.62
N ASP A 292 24.57 -24.79 -39.37
CA ASP A 292 24.45 -23.48 -40.00
C ASP A 292 25.32 -22.48 -39.24
N GLY A 293 26.23 -21.81 -39.95
CA GLY A 293 26.94 -20.64 -39.41
C GLY A 293 26.01 -19.47 -39.09
N ASP A 294 24.71 -19.59 -39.37
CA ASP A 294 23.67 -18.62 -39.04
C ASP A 294 23.08 -18.91 -37.65
N SER A 295 23.68 -18.29 -36.64
CA SER A 295 23.27 -18.33 -35.24
C SER A 295 22.17 -17.33 -34.89
N VAL A 296 21.53 -16.70 -35.89
CA VAL A 296 20.41 -15.78 -35.67
C VAL A 296 19.18 -16.57 -35.21
N LEU A 297 18.55 -16.06 -34.15
CA LEU A 297 17.33 -16.61 -33.58
C LEU A 297 16.16 -16.27 -34.51
N GLN A 298 15.50 -17.31 -35.03
CA GLN A 298 14.32 -17.23 -35.86
C GLN A 298 13.10 -16.96 -34.98
N LEU A 299 13.01 -15.72 -34.50
CA LEU A 299 11.87 -15.22 -33.76
C LEU A 299 10.89 -14.56 -34.73
N ASP A 300 9.59 -14.76 -34.49
CA ASP A 300 8.53 -14.07 -35.23
C ASP A 300 8.76 -12.56 -35.23
N ASP A 301 8.57 -11.92 -36.38
CA ASP A 301 8.80 -10.48 -36.60
C ASP A 301 7.99 -9.58 -35.64
N ASN A 302 6.88 -10.10 -35.10
CA ASN A 302 6.02 -9.42 -34.15
C ASN A 302 6.20 -9.83 -32.69
N SER A 303 7.09 -10.80 -32.39
CA SER A 303 7.28 -11.28 -31.03
C SER A 303 7.87 -10.19 -30.13
N ASP A 304 7.28 -10.03 -28.94
CA ASP A 304 7.77 -9.08 -27.94
C ASP A 304 9.21 -9.37 -27.54
N LEU A 305 9.63 -10.62 -27.68
CA LEU A 305 11.01 -11.03 -27.47
C LEU A 305 11.97 -10.44 -28.52
N LYS A 306 11.63 -10.54 -29.82
CA LYS A 306 12.45 -9.93 -30.88
C LYS A 306 12.52 -8.42 -30.71
N LYS A 307 11.39 -7.78 -30.36
CA LYS A 307 11.33 -6.34 -30.04
C LYS A 307 12.18 -5.99 -28.83
N MET A 308 12.15 -6.80 -27.77
CA MET A 308 12.95 -6.59 -26.56
C MET A 308 14.45 -6.67 -26.85
N PHE A 309 14.90 -7.67 -27.63
CA PHE A 309 16.31 -7.77 -28.04
C PHE A 309 16.72 -6.68 -29.06
N SER A 310 15.86 -6.37 -30.04
CA SER A 310 16.17 -5.35 -31.05
C SER A 310 16.14 -3.93 -30.51
N ALA A 311 15.22 -3.62 -29.59
CA ALA A 311 15.07 -2.28 -28.99
C ALA A 311 16.13 -1.97 -27.93
N SER A 312 16.65 -2.99 -27.25
CA SER A 312 17.69 -2.83 -26.21
C SER A 312 19.11 -2.74 -26.76
N MET A 313 19.41 -3.37 -27.90
CA MET A 313 20.78 -3.50 -28.39
C MET A 313 21.00 -3.24 -29.88
N GLY A 314 19.96 -3.04 -30.68
CA GLY A 314 20.09 -2.80 -32.13
C GLY A 314 20.73 -3.94 -32.93
N MET A 315 20.90 -5.12 -32.33
CA MET A 315 21.54 -6.31 -32.91
C MET A 315 20.51 -7.45 -33.04
N PRO A 316 20.60 -8.31 -34.07
CA PRO A 316 19.73 -9.48 -34.17
C PRO A 316 20.01 -10.44 -33.00
N PRO A 317 18.95 -10.98 -32.36
CA PRO A 317 19.11 -11.92 -31.25
C PRO A 317 19.80 -13.17 -31.78
N THR A 318 20.92 -13.55 -31.16
CA THR A 318 21.73 -14.71 -31.57
C THR A 318 21.92 -15.68 -30.42
N VAL A 319 22.20 -16.94 -30.73
CA VAL A 319 22.52 -17.98 -29.73
C VAL A 319 23.75 -17.61 -28.88
N SER A 320 24.78 -17.03 -29.51
CA SER A 320 25.98 -16.57 -28.82
C SER A 320 25.71 -15.41 -27.85
N LEU A 321 24.72 -14.56 -28.15
CA LEU A 321 24.29 -13.50 -27.25
C LEU A 321 23.64 -14.07 -25.97
N ILE A 322 22.79 -15.10 -26.11
CA ILE A 322 22.20 -15.79 -24.94
C ILE A 322 23.30 -16.45 -24.09
N ASP A 323 24.27 -17.13 -24.72
CA ASP A 323 25.39 -17.76 -24.01
C ASP A 323 26.25 -16.74 -23.26
N GLY A 324 26.59 -15.61 -23.91
CA GLY A 324 27.33 -14.52 -23.31
C GLY A 324 26.59 -13.88 -22.14
N PHE A 325 25.28 -13.62 -22.29
CA PHE A 325 24.47 -13.06 -21.21
C PHE A 325 24.27 -14.00 -20.04
N ALA A 326 24.02 -15.29 -20.30
CA ALA A 326 23.91 -16.28 -19.24
C ALA A 326 25.23 -16.38 -18.46
N SER A 327 26.37 -16.34 -19.15
CA SER A 327 27.68 -16.37 -18.52
C SER A 327 27.95 -15.10 -17.69
N GLU A 328 27.60 -13.92 -18.21
CA GLU A 328 27.76 -12.66 -17.48
C GLU A 328 26.79 -12.56 -16.28
N ALA A 329 25.58 -13.11 -16.39
CA ALA A 329 24.63 -13.20 -15.29
C ALA A 329 25.19 -14.07 -14.15
N ILE A 330 25.78 -15.21 -14.48
CA ILE A 330 26.45 -16.09 -13.50
C ILE A 330 27.60 -15.33 -12.82
N ARG A 331 28.46 -14.68 -13.61
CA ARG A 331 29.59 -13.91 -13.09
C ARG A 331 29.15 -12.76 -12.20
N GLY A 332 28.15 -11.99 -12.61
CA GLY A 332 27.61 -10.87 -11.83
C GLY A 332 26.98 -11.32 -10.51
N VAL A 333 26.29 -12.47 -10.50
CA VAL A 333 25.79 -13.08 -9.27
C VAL A 333 26.94 -13.53 -8.37
N ASP A 334 27.98 -14.16 -8.93
CA ASP A 334 29.15 -14.58 -8.15
C ASP A 334 29.87 -13.39 -7.51
N GLU A 335 30.09 -12.31 -8.26
CA GLU A 335 30.67 -11.07 -7.77
C GLU A 335 29.78 -10.42 -6.69
N ALA A 336 28.47 -10.41 -6.88
CA ALA A 336 27.52 -9.91 -5.89
C ALA A 336 27.53 -10.71 -4.59
N VAL A 337 27.66 -12.05 -4.67
CA VAL A 337 27.79 -12.90 -3.48
C VAL A 337 29.13 -12.69 -2.76
N VAL A 338 30.23 -12.50 -3.50
CA VAL A 338 31.51 -12.13 -2.90
C VAL A 338 31.40 -10.79 -2.18
N ALA A 339 30.79 -9.78 -2.81
CA ALA A 339 30.56 -8.48 -2.18
C ALA A 339 29.68 -8.60 -0.92
N PHE A 340 28.64 -9.43 -0.98
CA PHE A 340 27.79 -9.75 0.17
C PHE A 340 28.58 -10.36 1.33
N GLU A 341 29.43 -11.36 1.07
CA GLU A 341 30.27 -11.99 2.09
C GLU A 341 31.17 -10.95 2.79
N GLN A 342 31.74 -10.01 2.02
CA GLN A 342 32.55 -8.91 2.57
C GLN A 342 31.73 -7.93 3.42
N LEU A 343 30.52 -7.58 3.00
CA LEU A 343 29.63 -6.69 3.76
C LEU A 343 29.20 -7.32 5.09
N VAL A 344 28.87 -8.63 5.08
CA VAL A 344 28.55 -9.38 6.30
C VAL A 344 29.73 -9.43 7.27
N LEU A 345 30.97 -9.54 6.76
CA LEU A 345 32.18 -9.49 7.59
C LEU A 345 32.38 -8.13 8.25
N ARG A 346 32.01 -7.04 7.55
CA ARG A 346 32.07 -5.67 8.05
C ARG A 346 30.91 -5.29 8.97
N GLN A 347 29.90 -6.14 9.13
CA GLN A 347 28.64 -5.85 9.82
C GLN A 347 27.78 -4.77 9.12
N ASP A 348 27.95 -4.64 7.81
CA ASP A 348 27.17 -3.75 6.95
C ASP A 348 25.95 -4.52 6.39
N TYR A 349 25.00 -4.87 7.28
CA TYR A 349 23.84 -5.72 6.96
C TYR A 349 22.79 -5.04 6.07
N ASP A 350 22.68 -3.71 6.06
CA ASP A 350 21.75 -3.01 5.16
C ASP A 350 22.14 -3.23 3.71
N SER A 351 23.37 -2.86 3.38
CA SER A 351 23.95 -3.04 2.04
C SER A 351 24.05 -4.53 1.68
N ALA A 352 24.39 -5.39 2.64
CA ALA A 352 24.43 -6.83 2.41
C ALA A 352 23.04 -7.38 2.02
N SER A 353 21.98 -6.96 2.72
CA SER A 353 20.62 -7.41 2.44
C SER A 353 20.16 -7.00 1.03
N LYS A 354 20.44 -5.75 0.63
CA LYS A 354 20.14 -5.21 -0.70
C LYS A 354 20.90 -5.97 -1.78
N ARG A 355 22.23 -6.08 -1.65
CA ARG A 355 23.08 -6.79 -2.61
C ARG A 355 22.70 -8.27 -2.75
N LEU A 356 22.35 -8.93 -1.66
CA LEU A 356 21.92 -10.33 -1.71
C LEU A 356 20.53 -10.47 -2.35
N MET A 357 19.63 -9.51 -2.14
CA MET A 357 18.32 -9.48 -2.78
C MET A 357 18.46 -9.26 -4.29
N GLU A 358 19.37 -8.38 -4.73
CA GLU A 358 19.75 -8.19 -6.15
C GLU A 358 20.23 -9.50 -6.76
N ALA A 359 21.22 -10.13 -6.12
CA ALA A 359 21.78 -11.40 -6.56
C ALA A 359 20.69 -12.47 -6.64
N TYR A 360 19.83 -12.58 -5.62
CA TYR A 360 18.71 -13.53 -5.59
C TYR A 360 17.69 -13.30 -6.70
N ALA A 361 17.38 -12.04 -7.01
CA ALA A 361 16.45 -11.68 -8.08
C ALA A 361 16.97 -12.09 -9.46
N VAL A 362 18.29 -12.05 -9.68
CA VAL A 362 18.89 -12.52 -10.94
C VAL A 362 19.09 -14.04 -10.91
N GLY A 363 19.61 -14.59 -9.82
CA GLY A 363 20.22 -15.92 -9.77
C GLY A 363 19.59 -16.91 -8.79
N GLU A 364 18.29 -16.84 -8.50
CA GLU A 364 17.58 -17.74 -7.56
C GLU A 364 17.99 -19.23 -7.64
N PHE A 365 18.25 -19.73 -8.86
CA PHE A 365 18.58 -21.13 -9.11
C PHE A 365 20.08 -21.43 -9.14
N LEU A 366 20.93 -20.40 -9.08
CA LEU A 366 22.38 -20.55 -9.19
C LEU A 366 23.00 -21.22 -7.95
N PRO A 367 24.10 -21.97 -8.14
CA PRO A 367 24.81 -22.64 -7.06
C PRO A 367 25.21 -21.71 -5.93
N ARG A 368 25.76 -20.55 -6.30
CA ARG A 368 26.43 -19.67 -5.36
C ARG A 368 25.46 -19.08 -4.34
N ILE A 369 24.25 -18.75 -4.78
CA ILE A 369 23.16 -18.28 -3.93
C ILE A 369 22.64 -19.43 -3.06
N ARG A 370 22.34 -20.60 -3.66
CA ARG A 370 21.74 -21.72 -2.91
C ARG A 370 22.68 -22.35 -1.87
N ARG A 371 24.00 -22.22 -2.03
CA ARG A 371 25.02 -22.73 -1.11
C ARG A 371 25.46 -21.75 -0.02
N LEU A 372 24.88 -20.55 0.00
CA LEU A 372 25.23 -19.55 1.00
C LEU A 372 25.03 -20.10 2.42
N PRO A 373 26.03 -19.95 3.32
CA PRO A 373 25.95 -20.48 4.67
C PRO A 373 24.72 -20.00 5.43
N MET A 374 24.08 -20.90 6.17
CA MET A 374 22.89 -20.55 6.94
C MET A 374 23.18 -19.47 7.99
N ALA A 375 24.36 -19.53 8.63
CA ALA A 375 24.77 -18.56 9.63
C ALA A 375 24.86 -17.12 9.08
N THR A 376 25.32 -16.93 7.85
CA THR A 376 25.39 -15.59 7.22
C THR A 376 24.00 -15.12 6.79
N LYS A 377 23.15 -16.05 6.31
CA LYS A 377 21.76 -15.73 5.93
C LYS A 377 20.90 -15.33 7.14
N LEU A 378 21.08 -16.00 8.28
CA LEU A 378 20.34 -15.68 9.51
C LEU A 378 20.65 -14.29 10.05
N LYS A 379 21.91 -13.85 10.03
CA LYS A 379 22.27 -12.48 10.43
C LYS A 379 21.53 -11.42 9.62
N VAL A 380 21.43 -11.65 8.31
CA VAL A 380 20.74 -10.76 7.38
C VAL A 380 19.22 -10.88 7.56
N LEU A 381 18.71 -12.08 7.85
CA LEU A 381 17.30 -12.31 8.13
C LEU A 381 16.81 -11.51 9.35
N ASP A 382 17.58 -11.51 10.43
CA ASP A 382 17.22 -10.78 11.65
C ASP A 382 17.15 -9.28 11.37
N TYR A 383 18.13 -8.74 10.62
CA TYR A 383 18.12 -7.35 10.17
C TYR A 383 16.91 -7.04 9.27
N VAL A 384 16.62 -7.88 8.26
CA VAL A 384 15.50 -7.69 7.33
C VAL A 384 14.15 -7.74 8.07
N ARG A 385 14.00 -8.62 9.06
CA ARG A 385 12.80 -8.70 9.90
C ARG A 385 12.60 -7.44 10.73
N ASP A 386 13.65 -6.95 11.39
CA ASP A 386 13.60 -5.72 12.17
C ASP A 386 13.30 -4.50 11.27
N GLY A 387 13.86 -4.45 10.06
CA GLY A 387 13.58 -3.44 9.05
C GLY A 387 12.12 -3.47 8.57
N ASN A 388 11.58 -4.66 8.29
CA ASN A 388 10.18 -4.83 7.90
C ASN A 388 9.23 -4.43 9.05
N GLN A 389 9.57 -4.76 10.30
CA GLN A 389 8.80 -4.30 11.46
C GLN A 389 8.85 -2.78 11.60
N LEU A 390 9.99 -2.13 11.30
CA LEU A 390 10.10 -0.68 11.35
C LEU A 390 9.19 -0.01 10.32
N ILE A 391 9.15 -0.52 9.08
CA ILE A 391 8.25 -0.01 8.04
C ILE A 391 6.79 -0.14 8.51
N ASN A 392 6.39 -1.31 9.00
CA ASN A 392 5.03 -1.52 9.50
C ASN A 392 4.70 -0.60 10.68
N ALA A 393 5.65 -0.35 11.59
CA ALA A 393 5.47 0.55 12.71
C ALA A 393 5.25 2.00 12.26
N LEU A 394 6.03 2.46 11.26
CA LEU A 394 5.88 3.79 10.67
C LEU A 394 4.55 3.93 9.91
N GLU A 395 4.13 2.91 9.16
CA GLU A 395 2.83 2.87 8.48
C GLU A 395 1.65 2.91 9.45
N MET A 396 1.75 2.16 10.55
CA MET A 396 0.75 2.14 11.63
C MET A 396 0.87 3.34 12.58
N ARG A 397 1.79 4.27 12.33
CA ARG A 397 2.06 5.47 13.14
C ARG A 397 2.38 5.16 14.61
N ASP A 398 2.96 3.99 14.88
CA ASP A 398 3.51 3.64 16.19
C ASP A 398 4.97 4.11 16.30
N PHE A 399 5.13 5.39 16.60
CA PHE A 399 6.44 6.02 16.73
C PHE A 399 7.19 5.63 18.02
N GLY A 400 6.56 4.91 18.95
CA GLY A 400 7.25 4.35 20.11
C GLY A 400 8.07 3.14 19.69
N LEU A 401 7.38 2.14 19.13
CA LEU A 401 8.01 0.92 18.61
C LEU A 401 8.99 1.22 17.47
N ALA A 402 8.67 2.18 16.59
CA ALA A 402 9.58 2.60 15.53
C ALA A 402 10.92 3.14 16.08
N GLU A 403 10.91 3.89 17.19
CA GLU A 403 12.16 4.40 17.79
C GLU A 403 13.02 3.27 18.38
N GLU A 404 12.40 2.30 19.04
CA GLU A 404 13.08 1.12 19.57
C GLU A 404 13.74 0.31 18.45
N LEU A 405 13.03 0.09 17.34
CA LEU A 405 13.54 -0.61 16.17
C LEU A 405 14.67 0.17 15.48
N VAL A 406 14.58 1.49 15.35
CA VAL A 406 15.69 2.31 14.82
C VAL A 406 16.95 2.16 15.66
N LYS A 407 16.83 2.17 17.00
CA LYS A 407 17.96 1.95 17.91
C LYS A 407 18.54 0.54 17.76
N LYS A 408 17.68 -0.47 17.66
CA LYS A 408 18.08 -1.87 17.46
C LYS A 408 18.82 -2.05 16.13
N LEU A 409 18.29 -1.51 15.03
CA LEU A 409 18.87 -1.57 13.69
C LEU A 409 20.24 -0.87 13.64
N ARG A 410 20.36 0.32 14.26
CA ARG A 410 21.63 1.04 14.39
C ARG A 410 22.71 0.27 15.15
N LEU A 411 22.33 -0.51 16.16
CA LEU A 411 23.27 -1.37 16.89
C LEU A 411 23.63 -2.62 16.10
N SER A 412 22.71 -3.12 15.27
CA SER A 412 22.93 -4.32 14.46
C SER A 412 23.81 -4.07 13.25
N SER A 413 23.67 -2.92 12.57
CA SER A 413 24.31 -2.64 11.28
C SER A 413 25.02 -1.29 11.30
N SER A 414 26.29 -1.26 10.92
CA SER A 414 27.09 -0.02 10.90
C SER A 414 26.69 0.96 9.81
N ASP A 415 26.15 0.46 8.69
CA ASP A 415 25.77 1.21 7.51
C ASP A 415 24.29 1.65 7.48
N PHE A 416 23.52 1.37 8.53
CA PHE A 416 22.11 1.74 8.59
C PHE A 416 21.92 3.27 8.68
N ASP A 417 21.25 3.85 7.69
CA ASP A 417 20.85 5.26 7.68
C ASP A 417 19.65 5.49 8.60
N TYR A 418 19.93 5.71 9.88
CA TYR A 418 18.92 6.01 10.89
C TYR A 418 18.35 7.44 10.76
N SER A 419 18.95 8.33 9.96
CA SER A 419 18.59 9.74 9.92
C SER A 419 17.18 9.96 9.37
N LYS A 420 16.80 9.23 8.32
CA LYS A 420 15.47 9.30 7.70
C LYS A 420 14.33 8.85 8.62
N PRO A 421 14.34 7.63 9.19
CA PRO A 421 13.26 7.20 10.08
C PRO A 421 13.23 8.03 11.36
N LEU A 422 14.38 8.44 11.89
CA LEU A 422 14.44 9.31 13.07
C LEU A 422 13.83 10.69 12.79
N ALA A 423 14.15 11.33 11.66
CA ALA A 423 13.56 12.60 11.26
C ALA A 423 12.03 12.48 11.08
N ALA A 424 11.54 11.39 10.49
CA ALA A 424 10.10 11.13 10.38
C ALA A 424 9.42 10.99 11.76
N ILE A 425 10.07 10.30 12.71
CA ILE A 425 9.59 10.17 14.09
C ILE A 425 9.57 11.53 14.79
N GLU A 426 10.66 12.30 14.73
CA GLU A 426 10.77 13.61 15.39
C GLU A 426 9.80 14.64 14.81
N THR A 427 9.63 14.67 13.49
CA THR A 427 8.64 15.53 12.83
C THR A 427 7.22 15.17 13.23
N ALA A 428 6.86 13.88 13.27
CA ALA A 428 5.54 13.46 13.72
C ALA A 428 5.28 13.80 15.20
N ARG A 429 6.29 13.62 16.07
CA ARG A 429 6.20 13.99 17.50
C ARG A 429 6.02 15.48 17.70
N THR A 430 6.85 16.28 17.06
CA THR A 430 6.78 17.75 17.16
C THR A 430 5.46 18.30 16.63
N LEU A 431 4.96 17.77 15.51
CA LEU A 431 3.65 18.15 14.96
C LEU A 431 2.50 17.74 15.89
N SER A 432 2.50 16.51 16.43
CA SER A 432 1.50 16.05 17.39
C SER A 432 1.53 16.90 18.67
N ASP A 433 2.72 17.18 19.21
CA ASP A 433 2.91 18.03 20.38
C ASP A 433 2.44 19.48 20.14
N MET A 434 2.69 20.03 18.95
CA MET A 434 2.18 21.36 18.57
C MET A 434 0.65 21.38 18.56
N ARG A 435 0.00 20.35 18.02
CA ARG A 435 -1.47 20.20 18.02
C ARG A 435 -2.01 20.05 19.45
N LEU A 436 -1.33 19.28 20.29
CA LEU A 436 -1.70 19.16 21.72
C LEU A 436 -1.55 20.47 22.48
N THR A 437 -0.52 21.26 22.22
CA THR A 437 -0.37 22.59 22.85
C THR A 437 -1.44 23.57 22.35
N ALA A 438 -1.78 23.53 21.06
CA ALA A 438 -2.92 24.27 20.51
C ALA A 438 -4.25 23.86 21.16
N ALA A 439 -4.50 22.55 21.37
CA ALA A 439 -5.68 22.06 22.06
C ALA A 439 -5.74 22.58 23.52
N ARG A 440 -4.62 22.58 24.25
CA ARG A 440 -4.56 23.17 25.60
C ARG A 440 -4.87 24.67 25.59
N ALA A 441 -4.34 25.40 24.61
CA ALA A 441 -4.59 26.83 24.47
C ALA A 441 -6.06 27.12 24.13
N ALA A 442 -6.68 26.33 23.26
CA ALA A 442 -8.11 26.41 22.95
C ALA A 442 -8.99 26.09 24.17
N ALA A 443 -8.58 25.10 24.98
CA ALA A 443 -9.30 24.73 26.21
C ALA A 443 -9.32 25.86 27.23
N VAL A 444 -8.20 26.56 27.43
CA VAL A 444 -8.12 27.75 28.32
C VAL A 444 -9.03 28.88 27.81
N LYS A 445 -9.18 29.03 26.49
CA LYS A 445 -10.07 30.02 25.88
C LYS A 445 -11.55 29.61 25.89
N GLY A 446 -11.89 28.40 26.33
CA GLY A 446 -13.26 27.87 26.31
C GLY A 446 -13.77 27.44 24.92
N ASP A 447 -12.90 27.34 23.92
CA ASP A 447 -13.27 26.93 22.56
C ASP A 447 -13.30 25.39 22.44
N GLN A 448 -14.43 24.80 22.82
CA GLN A 448 -14.64 23.35 22.80
C GLN A 448 -14.53 22.74 21.38
N ALA A 449 -14.88 23.50 20.34
CA ALA A 449 -14.79 23.03 18.96
C ALA A 449 -13.33 22.98 18.49
N GLY A 450 -12.55 24.02 18.80
CA GLY A 450 -11.11 24.06 18.54
C GLY A 450 -10.35 22.96 19.27
N VAL A 451 -10.71 22.68 20.54
CA VAL A 451 -10.14 21.57 21.32
C VAL A 451 -10.35 20.23 20.63
N ALA A 452 -11.60 19.92 20.23
CA ALA A 452 -11.92 18.65 19.59
C ALA A 452 -11.20 18.49 18.24
N ALA A 453 -11.13 19.56 17.45
CA ALA A 453 -10.44 19.57 16.16
C ALA A 453 -8.93 19.33 16.31
N GLU A 454 -8.28 20.04 17.22
CA GLU A 454 -6.83 19.92 17.45
C GLU A 454 -6.44 18.58 18.10
N LEU A 455 -7.27 18.05 19.02
CA LEU A 455 -7.08 16.70 19.57
C LEU A 455 -7.26 15.61 18.52
N LYS A 456 -8.26 15.73 17.63
CA LYS A 456 -8.44 14.80 16.52
C LYS A 456 -7.24 14.86 15.57
N GLY A 457 -6.77 16.06 15.21
CA GLY A 457 -5.57 16.22 14.39
C GLY A 457 -4.31 15.63 15.04
N ALA A 458 -4.13 15.81 16.35
CA ALA A 458 -3.03 15.20 17.10
C ALA A 458 -3.10 13.66 17.09
N ALA A 459 -4.30 13.09 17.25
CA ALA A 459 -4.55 11.65 17.23
C ALA A 459 -4.41 11.04 15.82
N GLU A 460 -4.74 11.78 14.77
CA GLU A 460 -4.49 11.35 13.39
C GLU A 460 -2.98 11.25 13.13
N ILE A 461 -2.18 12.21 13.59
CA ILE A 461 -0.72 12.20 13.39
C ILE A 461 -0.07 11.07 14.19
N TRP A 462 -0.37 10.96 15.48
CA TRP A 462 0.19 9.92 16.36
C TRP A 462 -0.89 9.35 17.29
N PRO A 463 -1.57 8.27 16.88
CA PRO A 463 -2.69 7.70 17.63
C PRO A 463 -2.29 7.17 19.02
N THR A 464 -1.09 6.62 19.14
CA THR A 464 -0.57 6.02 20.38
C THR A 464 0.17 7.02 21.27
N ASN A 465 0.04 8.34 21.02
CA ASN A 465 0.71 9.36 21.84
C ASN A 465 0.19 9.32 23.29
N PRO A 466 1.04 9.04 24.31
CA PRO A 466 0.63 8.97 25.71
C PRO A 466 0.05 10.30 26.23
N LYS A 467 0.51 11.43 25.67
CA LYS A 467 0.06 12.78 26.05
C LYS A 467 -1.38 13.07 25.63
N LEU A 468 -1.93 12.38 24.63
CA LEU A 468 -3.35 12.55 24.25
C LEU A 468 -4.28 12.26 25.42
N ARG A 469 -4.01 11.17 26.14
CA ARG A 469 -4.80 10.77 27.31
C ARG A 469 -4.65 11.76 28.45
N GLU A 470 -3.44 12.27 28.68
CA GLU A 470 -3.20 13.29 29.72
C GLU A 470 -3.95 14.59 29.43
N VAL A 471 -3.91 15.08 28.19
CA VAL A 471 -4.60 16.31 27.79
C VAL A 471 -6.11 16.12 27.83
N SER A 472 -6.63 14.98 27.35
CA SER A 472 -8.06 14.66 27.44
C SER A 472 -8.55 14.62 28.89
N ASN A 473 -7.81 13.97 29.79
CA ASN A 473 -8.15 13.91 31.22
C ASN A 473 -8.13 15.31 31.88
N MET A 474 -7.12 16.13 31.56
CA MET A 474 -7.02 17.50 32.07
C MET A 474 -8.20 18.36 31.63
N ILE A 475 -8.61 18.25 30.36
CA ILE A 475 -9.77 18.98 29.82
C ILE A 475 -11.06 18.51 30.47
N GLY A 476 -11.24 17.19 30.63
CA GLY A 476 -12.41 16.61 31.30
C GLY A 476 -12.53 17.09 32.75
N GLN A 477 -11.44 17.04 33.52
CA GLN A 477 -11.43 17.50 34.91
C GLN A 477 -11.73 19.00 35.03
N ASN A 478 -11.16 19.83 34.16
CA ASN A 478 -11.45 21.27 34.18
C ASN A 478 -12.91 21.58 33.82
N SER A 479 -13.48 20.85 32.87
CA SER A 479 -14.90 20.98 32.51
C SER A 479 -15.83 20.56 33.66
N ASP A 480 -15.49 19.49 34.37
CA ASP A 480 -16.31 18.97 35.47
C ASP A 480 -16.25 19.90 36.69
N VAL A 481 -15.08 20.45 37.02
CA VAL A 481 -14.90 21.45 38.08
C VAL A 481 -15.68 22.74 37.77
N GLN A 482 -15.66 23.20 36.52
CA GLN A 482 -16.45 24.37 36.09
C GLN A 482 -17.96 24.11 36.16
N ALA A 483 -18.42 22.96 35.66
CA ALA A 483 -19.83 22.59 35.72
C ALA A 483 -20.33 22.46 37.16
N GLN A 484 -19.53 21.82 38.03
CA GLN A 484 -19.84 21.69 39.45
C GLN A 484 -19.86 23.05 40.16
N ALA A 485 -18.92 23.96 39.84
CA ALA A 485 -18.93 25.31 40.40
C ALA A 485 -20.17 26.12 39.96
N LEU A 486 -20.66 25.93 38.73
CA LEU A 486 -21.90 26.55 38.27
C LEU A 486 -23.14 25.95 38.92
N LEU A 487 -23.19 24.62 39.12
CA LEU A 487 -24.29 23.97 39.86
C LEU A 487 -24.30 24.38 41.34
N ASP A 488 -23.13 24.48 41.97
CA ASP A 488 -23.00 25.00 43.34
C ASP A 488 -23.48 26.45 43.42
N LEU A 489 -23.15 27.30 42.43
CA LEU A 489 -23.63 28.68 42.35
C LEU A 489 -25.16 28.72 42.25
N ASP A 490 -25.75 27.97 41.31
CA ASP A 490 -27.20 27.92 41.12
C ASP A 490 -27.91 27.42 42.38
N ARG A 491 -27.35 26.41 43.05
CA ARG A 491 -27.83 25.91 44.34
C ARG A 491 -27.78 27.01 45.41
N LEU A 492 -26.67 27.70 45.59
CA LEU A 492 -26.53 28.75 46.60
C LEU A 492 -27.45 29.94 46.33
N LEU A 493 -27.65 30.31 45.06
CA LEU A 493 -28.62 31.32 44.64
C LEU A 493 -30.06 30.88 44.97
N SER A 494 -30.42 29.62 44.69
CA SER A 494 -31.75 29.08 45.02
C SER A 494 -32.01 29.02 46.53
N GLN A 495 -30.96 28.72 47.32
CA GLN A 495 -31.00 28.68 48.78
C GLN A 495 -30.93 30.08 49.41
N ARG A 496 -30.86 31.15 48.61
CA ARG A 496 -30.66 32.54 49.05
C ARG A 496 -29.43 32.73 49.93
N ASN A 497 -28.43 31.85 49.81
CA ASN A 497 -27.21 31.89 50.60
C ASN A 497 -26.16 32.80 49.94
N TYR A 498 -26.50 34.08 49.83
CA TYR A 498 -25.71 35.10 49.13
C TYR A 498 -24.34 35.35 49.77
N ARG A 499 -24.18 35.04 51.06
CA ARG A 499 -22.91 35.19 51.79
C ARG A 499 -21.85 34.21 51.34
N GLN A 500 -22.21 32.94 51.18
CA GLN A 500 -21.27 31.94 50.65
C GLN A 500 -20.87 32.27 49.21
N VAL A 501 -21.82 32.77 48.40
CA VAL A 501 -21.53 33.27 47.04
C VAL A 501 -20.54 34.42 47.06
N PHE A 502 -20.66 35.35 48.02
CA PHE A 502 -19.73 36.48 48.17
C PHE A 502 -18.34 36.06 48.66
N ASN A 503 -18.25 35.14 49.62
CA ASN A 503 -16.98 34.65 50.13
C ASN A 503 -16.19 33.90 49.04
N ASP A 504 -16.88 33.09 48.24
CA ASP A 504 -16.29 32.32 47.14
C ASP A 504 -16.37 33.06 45.78
N GLN A 505 -16.52 34.39 45.80
CA GLN A 505 -16.73 35.20 44.59
C GLN A 505 -15.67 34.98 43.51
N GLY A 506 -14.41 34.77 43.88
CA GLY A 506 -13.33 34.50 42.92
C GLY A 506 -13.54 33.20 42.13
N ARG A 507 -14.02 32.16 42.79
CA ARG A 507 -14.33 30.85 42.19
C ARG A 507 -15.50 30.96 41.21
N PHE A 508 -16.56 31.66 41.60
CA PHE A 508 -17.76 31.81 40.77
C PHE A 508 -17.56 32.80 39.61
N LEU A 509 -16.84 33.90 39.83
CA LEU A 509 -16.49 34.84 38.76
C LEU A 509 -15.64 34.17 37.68
N ALA A 510 -14.68 33.33 38.05
CA ALA A 510 -13.86 32.57 37.11
C ALA A 510 -14.66 31.52 36.34
N SER A 511 -15.64 30.88 36.98
CA SER A 511 -16.46 29.83 36.38
C SER A 511 -17.57 30.38 35.47
N ALA A 512 -18.04 31.61 35.72
CA ALA A 512 -19.11 32.27 34.97
C ALA A 512 -18.61 33.23 33.86
N ILE A 513 -17.31 33.21 33.50
CA ILE A 513 -16.73 34.11 32.49
C ILE A 513 -17.45 34.00 31.13
N ASN A 514 -17.90 32.80 30.76
CA ASN A 514 -18.52 32.51 29.48
C ASN A 514 -20.06 32.49 29.54
N ASP A 515 -20.68 32.85 30.68
CA ASP A 515 -22.14 32.87 30.85
C ASP A 515 -22.63 34.27 31.27
N PRO A 516 -23.10 35.10 30.31
CA PRO A 516 -23.46 36.48 30.59
C PRO A 516 -24.67 36.61 31.54
N LEU A 517 -25.60 35.65 31.52
CA LEU A 517 -26.82 35.71 32.33
C LEU A 517 -26.49 35.46 33.81
N ARG A 518 -25.68 34.42 34.09
CA ARG A 518 -25.21 34.13 35.45
C ARG A 518 -24.23 35.19 35.95
N GLN A 519 -23.46 35.81 35.06
CA GLN A 519 -22.56 36.90 35.41
C GLN A 519 -23.32 38.15 35.90
N GLU A 520 -24.45 38.49 35.28
CA GLU A 520 -25.31 39.58 35.76
C GLU A 520 -25.92 39.29 37.13
N GLN A 521 -26.40 38.06 37.35
CA GLN A 521 -26.95 37.63 38.63
C GLN A 521 -25.88 37.70 39.74
N LEU A 522 -24.66 37.22 39.46
CA LEU A 522 -23.56 37.28 40.39
C LEU A 522 -23.17 38.72 40.72
N LYS A 523 -23.06 39.61 39.73
CA LYS A 523 -22.78 41.04 39.96
C LYS A 523 -23.81 41.70 40.87
N LYS A 524 -25.09 41.38 40.69
CA LYS A 524 -26.17 41.90 41.54
C LYS A 524 -26.00 41.44 42.99
N VAL A 525 -25.79 40.14 43.21
CA VAL A 525 -25.56 39.56 44.54
C VAL A 525 -24.33 40.16 45.23
N LEU A 526 -23.23 40.36 44.50
CA LEU A 526 -22.02 40.98 45.04
C LEU A 526 -22.26 42.44 45.44
N THR A 527 -23.06 43.17 44.67
CA THR A 527 -23.40 44.58 44.97
C THR A 527 -24.28 44.67 46.22
N ASP A 528 -25.32 43.84 46.28
CA ASP A 528 -26.26 43.79 47.41
C ASP A 528 -25.52 43.38 48.70
N MET A 529 -24.65 42.36 48.63
CA MET A 529 -23.89 41.90 49.79
C MET A 529 -22.83 42.90 50.26
N ASN A 530 -22.15 43.61 49.34
CA ASN A 530 -21.24 44.69 49.72
C ASN A 530 -21.98 45.79 50.49
N ARG A 531 -23.18 46.17 50.03
CA ARG A 531 -24.03 47.14 50.73
C ARG A 531 -24.41 46.65 52.13
N VAL A 532 -24.86 45.40 52.25
CA VAL A 532 -25.18 44.78 53.53
C VAL A 532 -23.98 44.77 54.48
N ASN A 533 -22.81 44.30 54.03
CA ASN A 533 -21.60 44.24 54.84
C ASN A 533 -21.13 45.63 55.31
N MET A 534 -21.22 46.65 54.45
CA MET A 534 -20.91 48.02 54.86
C MET A 534 -21.85 48.53 55.96
N VAL A 535 -23.16 48.29 55.84
CA VAL A 535 -24.12 48.75 56.85
C VAL A 535 -23.98 47.97 58.16
N VAL A 536 -23.78 46.65 58.09
CA VAL A 536 -23.50 45.81 59.27
C VAL A 536 -22.25 46.29 60.01
N HIS A 537 -21.16 46.57 59.28
CA HIS A 537 -19.94 47.10 59.87
C HIS A 537 -20.14 48.50 60.46
N ALA A 538 -20.74 49.43 59.70
CA ALA A 538 -20.97 50.80 60.14
C ALA A 538 -21.91 50.87 61.37
N ALA A 539 -22.94 50.03 61.42
CA ALA A 539 -23.84 49.93 62.56
C ALA A 539 -23.15 49.30 63.78
N GLY A 540 -22.33 48.26 63.57
CA GLY A 540 -21.53 47.65 64.64
C GLY A 540 -20.57 48.65 65.30
N GLU A 541 -19.85 49.43 64.50
CA GLU A 541 -18.97 50.50 64.99
C GLU A 541 -19.76 51.64 65.66
N SER A 542 -20.88 52.04 65.09
CA SER A 542 -21.77 53.05 65.69
C SER A 542 -22.28 52.61 67.07
N ALA A 543 -22.61 51.33 67.23
CA ALA A 543 -23.04 50.76 68.50
C ALA A 543 -21.91 50.70 69.54
N ARG A 544 -20.68 50.38 69.12
CA ARG A 544 -19.47 50.42 69.98
C ARG A 544 -19.16 51.82 70.47
N ASN A 545 -19.41 52.83 69.63
CA ASN A 545 -19.20 54.24 69.96
C ASN A 545 -20.34 54.85 70.81
N GLY A 546 -21.23 54.02 71.36
CA GLY A 546 -22.33 54.45 72.24
C GLY A 546 -23.62 54.87 71.53
N ASN A 547 -23.63 54.96 70.19
CA ASN A 547 -24.84 55.28 69.41
C ASN A 547 -25.62 54.02 69.02
N SER A 548 -26.21 53.34 70.02
CA SER A 548 -27.00 52.12 69.82
C SER A 548 -28.34 52.38 69.11
N PHE A 549 -28.91 53.59 69.28
CA PHE A 549 -30.18 53.98 68.67
C PHE A 549 -30.07 54.17 67.16
N GLY A 550 -29.07 54.92 66.68
CA GLY A 550 -28.84 55.11 65.26
C GLY A 550 -28.34 53.83 64.56
N ALA A 551 -27.56 53.01 65.25
CA ALA A 551 -27.14 51.70 64.75
C ALA A 551 -28.34 50.78 64.51
N TRP A 552 -29.30 50.76 65.43
CA TRP A 552 -30.52 49.97 65.27
C TRP A 552 -31.36 50.46 64.09
N GLU A 553 -31.56 51.77 63.92
CA GLU A 553 -32.30 52.31 62.77
C GLU A 553 -31.65 51.95 61.42
N ALA A 554 -30.32 52.04 61.34
CA ALA A 554 -29.59 51.72 60.11
C ALA A 554 -29.77 50.24 59.71
N ILE A 555 -29.77 49.34 60.71
CA ILE A 555 -29.97 47.89 60.51
C ILE A 555 -31.43 47.55 60.25
N GLU A 556 -32.39 48.20 60.92
CA GLU A 556 -33.82 47.97 60.71
C GLU A 556 -34.22 48.27 59.25
N ARG A 557 -33.64 49.32 58.66
CA ARG A 557 -33.89 49.70 57.26
C ARG A 557 -33.35 48.67 56.26
N GLU A 558 -32.17 48.11 56.51
CA GLU A 558 -31.62 47.05 55.65
C GLU A 558 -32.31 45.70 55.89
N TYR A 559 -32.81 45.44 57.11
CA TYR A 559 -33.60 44.25 57.43
C TYR A 559 -34.93 44.21 56.65
N GLU A 560 -35.58 45.36 56.41
CA GLU A 560 -36.76 45.41 55.54
C GLU A 560 -36.46 44.98 54.08
N GLN A 561 -35.21 45.17 53.61
CA GLN A 561 -34.78 44.80 52.27
C GLN A 561 -34.17 43.40 52.20
N PHE A 562 -33.52 42.95 53.27
CA PHE A 562 -32.82 41.67 53.39
C PHE A 562 -33.18 40.94 54.70
N PRO A 563 -34.43 40.46 54.86
CA PRO A 563 -34.89 39.84 56.10
C PRO A 563 -34.27 38.46 56.36
N ASP A 564 -33.80 37.79 55.30
CA ASP A 564 -33.24 36.44 55.36
C ASP A 564 -31.74 36.43 55.74
N ASP A 565 -31.09 37.59 55.92
CA ASP A 565 -29.66 37.65 56.24
C ASP A 565 -29.38 37.38 57.73
N PRO A 566 -28.50 36.41 58.05
CA PRO A 566 -28.28 35.98 59.43
C PRO A 566 -27.54 37.00 60.30
N GLU A 567 -26.60 37.81 59.78
CA GLU A 567 -25.93 38.80 60.64
C GLU A 567 -26.75 40.08 60.80
N ILE A 568 -27.51 40.50 59.78
CA ILE A 568 -28.50 41.57 59.97
C ILE A 568 -29.46 41.16 61.08
N THR A 569 -30.01 39.95 61.03
CA THR A 569 -30.95 39.44 62.04
C THR A 569 -30.33 39.38 63.43
N LYS A 570 -29.11 38.86 63.53
CA LYS A 570 -28.38 38.77 64.81
C LYS A 570 -28.06 40.16 65.36
N LEU A 571 -27.46 41.03 64.56
CA LEU A 571 -27.08 42.38 64.97
C LEU A 571 -28.32 43.21 65.32
N ARG A 572 -29.42 43.07 64.57
CA ARG A 572 -30.72 43.66 64.90
C ARG A 572 -31.19 43.22 66.27
N SER A 573 -31.14 41.92 66.56
CA SER A 573 -31.57 41.38 67.86
C SER A 573 -30.71 41.93 69.01
N ASP A 574 -29.39 41.93 68.87
CA ASP A 574 -28.46 42.46 69.87
C ASP A 574 -28.68 43.97 70.11
N LEU A 575 -28.90 44.73 69.03
CA LEU A 575 -29.18 46.16 69.09
C LEU A 575 -30.57 46.45 69.67
N SER A 576 -31.57 45.59 69.43
CA SER A 576 -32.91 45.76 70.00
C SER A 576 -32.93 45.64 71.52
N VAL A 577 -32.06 44.82 72.10
CA VAL A 577 -31.88 44.71 73.55
C VAL A 577 -31.22 45.98 74.10
N LYS A 578 -30.15 46.45 73.43
CA LYS A 578 -29.40 47.66 73.84
C LYS A 578 -30.21 48.95 73.67
N ALA A 579 -31.10 49.02 72.68
CA ALA A 579 -31.94 50.15 72.36
C ALA A 579 -33.41 49.95 72.77
N SER A 580 -33.69 49.08 73.76
CA SER A 580 -35.04 48.62 74.11
C SER A 580 -36.07 49.73 74.36
N GLU A 581 -35.69 50.81 75.03
CA GLU A 581 -36.57 51.95 75.29
C GLU A 581 -36.99 52.69 74.00
N PHE A 582 -36.07 52.80 73.04
CA PHE A 582 -36.32 53.45 71.75
C PHE A 582 -37.10 52.53 70.81
N VAL A 583 -36.71 51.26 70.70
CA VAL A 583 -37.42 50.25 69.90
C VAL A 583 -38.87 50.13 70.36
N SER A 584 -39.11 50.02 71.67
CA SER A 584 -40.47 49.92 72.22
C SER A 584 -41.32 51.18 71.98
N ALA A 585 -40.70 52.37 71.96
CA ALA A 585 -41.40 53.60 71.64
C ALA A 585 -41.81 53.66 70.15
N ILE A 586 -40.92 53.25 69.24
CA ILE A 586 -41.21 53.15 67.80
C ILE A 586 -42.27 52.09 67.52
N GLU A 587 -42.20 50.93 68.16
CA GLU A 587 -43.15 49.84 67.95
C GLU A 587 -44.55 50.18 68.47
N LYS A 588 -44.65 50.79 69.66
CA LYS A 588 -45.92 51.32 70.18
C LYS A 588 -46.48 52.41 69.26
N ALA A 589 -45.63 53.29 68.73
CA ALA A 589 -46.06 54.30 67.77
C ALA A 589 -46.65 53.67 66.50
N LYS A 590 -45.97 52.68 65.91
CA LYS A 590 -46.47 51.90 64.75
C LYS A 590 -47.79 51.18 65.05
N GLN A 591 -47.94 50.57 66.23
CA GLN A 591 -49.19 49.91 66.63
C GLN A 591 -50.37 50.89 66.76
N HIS A 592 -50.15 52.07 67.34
CA HIS A 592 -51.18 53.11 67.40
C HIS A 592 -51.50 53.70 66.02
N GLU A 593 -50.50 53.82 65.13
CA GLU A 593 -50.68 54.21 63.73
C GLU A 593 -51.55 53.20 62.97
N GLN A 594 -51.30 51.89 63.11
CA GLN A 594 -52.14 50.82 62.54
C GLN A 594 -53.58 50.84 63.07
N ARG A 595 -53.76 51.23 64.33
CA ARG A 595 -55.09 51.38 64.98
C ARG A 595 -55.79 52.70 64.64
N LYS A 596 -55.23 53.50 63.72
CA LYS A 596 -55.74 54.83 63.31
C LYS A 596 -55.83 55.85 64.48
N GLN A 597 -55.05 55.66 65.54
CA GLN A 597 -55.01 56.56 66.69
C GLN A 597 -53.87 57.58 66.54
N SER A 598 -54.04 58.53 65.62
CA SER A 598 -52.98 59.45 65.20
C SER A 598 -52.40 60.29 66.34
N GLY A 599 -53.21 60.76 67.29
CA GLY A 599 -52.74 61.55 68.43
C GLY A 599 -51.81 60.77 69.37
N SER A 600 -52.19 59.53 69.70
CA SER A 600 -51.35 58.64 70.52
C SER A 600 -50.10 58.20 69.77
N ALA A 601 -50.21 57.92 68.47
CA ALA A 601 -49.08 57.55 67.63
C ALA A 601 -48.04 58.68 67.53
N ILE A 602 -48.47 59.93 67.33
CA ILE A 602 -47.57 61.11 67.33
C ILE A 602 -46.88 61.27 68.69
N ALA A 603 -47.59 61.09 69.81
CA ALA A 603 -47.00 61.21 71.14
C ALA A 603 -45.88 60.18 71.37
N TRP A 604 -46.06 58.94 70.91
CA TRP A 604 -45.02 57.91 71.00
C TRP A 604 -43.85 58.16 70.03
N TYR A 605 -44.09 58.67 68.82
CA TYR A 605 -43.00 59.09 67.93
C TYR A 605 -42.23 60.31 68.46
N LEU A 606 -42.89 61.27 69.11
CA LEU A 606 -42.24 62.40 69.79
C LEU A 606 -41.39 61.93 70.98
N LYS A 607 -41.85 60.90 71.71
CA LYS A 607 -41.06 60.24 72.75
C LYS A 607 -39.82 59.57 72.16
N ALA A 608 -39.95 58.86 71.02
CA ALA A 608 -38.81 58.28 70.33
C ALA A 608 -37.82 59.35 69.83
N ARG A 609 -38.31 60.48 69.29
CA ARG A 609 -37.47 61.62 68.88
C ARG A 609 -36.76 62.30 70.05
N ARG A 610 -37.35 62.29 71.25
CA ARG A 610 -36.69 62.79 72.47
C ARG A 610 -35.53 61.88 72.89
N LEU A 611 -35.67 60.57 72.73
CA LEU A 611 -34.64 59.58 73.04
C LEU A 611 -33.50 59.61 72.01
N TYR A 612 -33.82 59.76 70.72
CA TYR A 612 -32.84 59.90 69.65
C TYR A 612 -33.24 61.03 68.69
N PRO A 613 -32.72 62.27 68.89
CA PRO A 613 -33.05 63.44 68.08
C PRO A 613 -32.80 63.31 66.55
N PRO A 614 -31.74 62.63 66.09
CA PRO A 614 -31.48 62.43 64.65
C PRO A 614 -32.40 61.39 63.98
N SER A 615 -33.28 60.71 64.73
CA SER A 615 -34.10 59.59 64.24
C SER A 615 -34.82 59.90 62.94
N GLU A 616 -34.55 59.09 61.91
CA GLU A 616 -35.29 59.14 60.64
C GLU A 616 -36.66 58.47 60.80
N PHE A 617 -36.77 57.38 61.57
CA PHE A 617 -38.05 56.67 61.75
C PHE A 617 -39.08 57.52 62.52
N ALA A 618 -38.67 58.22 63.56
CA ALA A 618 -39.56 59.10 64.32
C ALA A 618 -39.98 60.33 63.50
N ARG A 619 -39.05 60.92 62.74
CA ARG A 619 -39.34 62.05 61.85
C ARG A 619 -40.30 61.67 60.72
N ASN A 620 -40.04 60.57 60.02
CA ASN A 620 -40.90 60.07 58.95
C ASN A 620 -42.28 59.65 59.49
N GLY A 621 -42.33 58.99 60.66
CA GLY A 621 -43.59 58.64 61.32
C GLY A 621 -44.44 59.86 61.69
N ILE A 622 -43.83 60.91 62.26
CA ILE A 622 -44.53 62.17 62.57
C ILE A 622 -45.02 62.85 61.30
N GLN A 623 -44.18 62.95 60.26
CA GLN A 623 -44.57 63.56 58.99
C GLN A 623 -45.73 62.82 58.33
N ARG A 624 -45.71 61.47 58.29
CA ARG A 624 -46.81 60.66 57.75
C ARG A 624 -48.12 60.90 58.49
N LEU A 625 -48.08 60.93 59.81
CA LEU A 625 -49.27 61.13 60.64
C LEU A 625 -49.82 62.55 60.57
N VAL A 626 -48.95 63.56 60.53
CA VAL A 626 -49.35 64.97 60.38
C VAL A 626 -49.94 65.22 58.99
N ALA A 627 -49.34 64.67 57.93
CA ALA A 627 -49.91 64.73 56.58
C ALA A 627 -51.27 64.02 56.50
N GLY A 628 -51.40 62.85 57.13
CA GLY A 628 -52.66 62.12 57.22
C GLY A 628 -53.76 62.86 57.98
N LEU A 629 -53.41 63.59 59.06
CA LEU A 629 -54.33 64.41 59.84
C LEU A 629 -54.82 65.64 59.07
N ASN A 630 -53.93 66.30 58.33
CA ASN A 630 -54.27 67.44 57.48
C ASN A 630 -55.22 67.02 56.34
N ALA A 631 -54.99 65.84 55.74
CA ALA A 631 -55.87 65.28 54.72
C ALA A 631 -57.26 64.89 55.26
N THR A 632 -57.38 64.47 56.52
CA THR A 632 -58.68 64.23 57.17
C THR A 632 -59.36 65.51 57.67
N GLY A 633 -58.62 66.61 57.86
CA GLY A 633 -59.16 67.90 58.30
C GLY A 633 -59.94 68.63 57.20
N GLU A 634 -59.52 68.52 55.94
CA GLU A 634 -60.18 69.16 54.79
C GLU A 634 -61.54 68.52 54.43
N THR A 635 -61.83 67.29 54.85
CA THR A 635 -63.09 66.61 54.54
C THR A 635 -64.22 66.83 55.55
N SER A 636 -63.98 67.60 56.62
CA SER A 636 -64.93 67.77 57.73
C SER A 636 -65.56 69.17 57.87
N VAL A 637 -65.35 70.07 56.90
CA VAL A 637 -65.86 71.46 56.92
C VAL A 637 -67.02 71.73 55.94
N ASP A 638 -67.32 70.83 55.00
CA ASP A 638 -68.50 70.96 54.12
C ASP A 638 -69.55 69.88 54.44
N GLY A 639 -70.54 70.19 55.27
CA GLY A 639 -71.65 69.24 55.52
C GLY A 639 -72.61 69.53 56.67
N SER A 640 -73.07 70.76 56.88
CA SER A 640 -74.31 71.00 57.67
C SER A 640 -75.07 72.27 57.28
N SER A 641 -75.84 72.17 56.19
CA SER A 641 -76.96 73.03 55.75
C SER A 641 -77.52 72.27 54.54
N THR A 642 -78.61 71.51 54.53
CA THR A 642 -79.97 71.69 55.06
C THR A 642 -80.74 70.37 54.82
N ASN A 643 -81.62 69.97 55.75
CA ASN A 643 -82.79 69.07 55.50
C ASN A 643 -83.99 69.94 55.06
N PRO A 644 -85.11 69.42 54.51
CA PRO A 644 -85.57 68.02 54.42
C PRO A 644 -85.42 67.33 53.06
#